data_AF-A0A0K3CJG3-F1
#
_entry.id   AF-A0A0K3CJG3-F1
#
_cell.length_a   1.000
_cell.length_b   1.000
_cell.length_c   1.000
_cell.angle_alpha   90.00
_cell.angle_beta   90.00
_cell.angle_gamma   90.00
#
_symmetry.space_group_name_H-M   'P 1'
#
loop_
_entity.id
_entity.type
_entity.pdbx_description
1 polymer ?
#
loop_
_entity_poly.entity_id
_entity_poly.type
_entity_poly.pdbx_seq_one_letter_code
_entity_poly.pdbx_strand_id
1 'polypeptide(L)'
;MTGLIGGAMRLSPSSGSRRALHTSVRRRISSGGRAFGEAQKRQVELERQRDLILTVLEAQPSARDSRFYLRNFDPASRPARSEQPVPDAPPSQSSRGAETPAFPVFDPETPTTAFSRTIPTNAQSADLSLAAALGISSPSTASGTVTAYKGKTAFADELLSAPASRHTALVKVQGPFTDRQLESIAEGMVYLKKLGLVSIIVMDNERWNGEEERICAMGGLTDADRRERVVHLREEMKRETIRFSDMLEASGGAARPLLEGVLCVKGAAFEDTWTPIASTSARPYEEGAATDLFVDSLSGIRNAVRQGEIPVIPPIALDASCFSLCVSANDAVRAIASGLADAEKRTGLRYEADARLQNDVDLTPLRLMVINREGGPPSHARGGDPHLSINLESEFDYISKTFNWHDTHPTALSNLALIRDCLADLPRTASAVIVSHRSPRSLIANLITNKPAHSPSLAHDLLPRRNIQHQPTIIRRGLPIRVSRSMDDLDEDKLAHVLEESFGKTLNREPYYDRLRRDLDFCIIAGDYQAVAIVTNERLHDPETGQPLVNPETGEEEEAIAYLDKFAVLPQLQGDGTVDFLWGALRDESWGLGLLDALNPNVGGLGGQGIPRDLVWRSRSNNPVNKWYFDRSTGFFKIPPPPSSKVGFALFWCEANRVDEYERGKKEGREVRTTPEKLKEWAPTSLPRSLCPSLASPASPILIARSPLAMDKRLFLRNALRQNKPAVGMWLTMPGTALARTIATVPGLNWILIDGEHGLVTDRDFYELNNTISSCGVSLIIRIPYAEGWLIKRALDSGAQGLMVPMIHTAELARSVVSLSKFAPQGIRGCGSPFTHHAFGVDAAEYEAKANDSLLTILQIESREGLENIEEIAAVPGVDVIFIGPFDLAKSMDVKFGGDEHQKAISTILEATKAAKKHAAIFCATGDQARERLQQGFDMVSVSTDTHSLARDLSAQLAVLKK
;
A
#
# COMPACT_ATOMS: atom_id res chain seq x y z
N MET A 1 -34.92 -73.57 -27.57
CA MET A 1 -36.32 -74.03 -27.64
C MET A 1 -36.71 -74.52 -26.25
N THR A 2 -37.85 -74.19 -25.63
CA THR A 2 -39.06 -73.46 -26.09
C THR A 2 -39.97 -73.12 -24.88
N GLY A 3 -40.81 -72.08 -24.99
CA GLY A 3 -42.19 -72.13 -24.44
C GLY A 3 -42.52 -71.56 -23.04
N LEU A 4 -42.97 -70.29 -23.03
CA LEU A 4 -44.26 -69.80 -22.47
C LEU A 4 -44.83 -70.27 -21.09
N ILE A 5 -45.07 -69.26 -20.23
CA ILE A 5 -46.28 -68.94 -19.42
C ILE A 5 -46.96 -70.06 -18.57
N GLY A 6 -47.06 -69.82 -17.26
CA GLY A 6 -47.97 -70.53 -16.33
C GLY A 6 -48.14 -69.79 -15.00
N GLY A 7 -49.37 -69.76 -14.45
CA GLY A 7 -49.78 -68.91 -13.32
C GLY A 7 -49.64 -69.50 -11.90
N ALA A 8 -50.11 -68.74 -10.90
CA ALA A 8 -49.83 -68.94 -9.47
C ALA A 8 -50.88 -69.72 -8.67
N MET A 9 -50.48 -70.33 -7.54
CA MET A 9 -51.22 -70.23 -6.26
C MET A 9 -50.44 -70.69 -5.00
N ARG A 10 -50.36 -69.77 -4.00
CA ARG A 10 -50.51 -69.90 -2.51
C ARG A 10 -49.80 -71.08 -1.76
N LEU A 11 -49.21 -70.88 -0.58
CA LEU A 11 -49.83 -70.41 0.69
C LEU A 11 -48.86 -69.65 1.63
N SER A 12 -49.44 -68.95 2.62
CA SER A 12 -48.82 -68.08 3.65
C SER A 12 -48.46 -68.84 4.96
N PRO A 13 -47.62 -68.31 5.89
CA PRO A 13 -48.13 -67.33 6.88
C PRO A 13 -47.13 -66.29 7.46
N SER A 14 -47.72 -65.30 8.15
CA SER A 14 -47.22 -64.51 9.31
C SER A 14 -45.87 -63.77 9.26
N SER A 15 -45.97 -62.45 9.38
CA SER A 15 -44.87 -61.51 9.64
C SER A 15 -44.42 -61.46 11.11
N GLY A 16 -43.11 -61.33 11.34
CA GLY A 16 -42.54 -61.08 12.67
C GLY A 16 -41.10 -60.56 12.62
N SER A 17 -40.91 -59.28 12.97
CA SER A 17 -39.63 -58.63 13.33
C SER A 17 -38.40 -58.83 12.40
N ARG A 18 -38.20 -57.90 11.44
CA ARG A 18 -36.88 -57.51 10.87
C ARG A 18 -36.96 -56.32 9.88
N ARG A 19 -37.53 -55.18 10.29
CA ARG A 19 -37.58 -53.97 9.42
C ARG A 19 -37.49 -52.63 10.17
N ALA A 20 -36.50 -52.49 11.06
CA ALA A 20 -36.25 -51.26 11.82
C ALA A 20 -34.81 -50.70 11.77
N LEU A 21 -33.86 -51.39 11.13
CA LEU A 21 -32.42 -51.05 11.18
C LEU A 21 -31.81 -50.46 9.90
N HIS A 22 -32.53 -50.46 8.77
CA HIS A 22 -31.97 -50.02 7.48
C HIS A 22 -32.27 -48.56 7.08
N THR A 23 -33.10 -47.84 7.84
CA THR A 23 -33.54 -46.46 7.52
C THR A 23 -32.85 -45.36 8.32
N SER A 24 -32.21 -45.66 9.46
CA SER A 24 -31.47 -44.66 10.26
C SER A 24 -30.07 -44.35 9.71
N VAL A 25 -29.37 -45.36 9.19
CA VAL A 25 -27.98 -45.23 8.70
C VAL A 25 -27.88 -44.34 7.46
N ARG A 26 -28.82 -44.46 6.50
CA ARG A 26 -28.81 -43.63 5.28
C ARG A 26 -29.04 -42.13 5.52
N ARG A 27 -29.72 -41.73 6.60
CA ARG A 27 -29.90 -40.29 6.94
C ARG A 27 -28.67 -39.65 7.60
N ARG A 28 -27.88 -40.40 8.39
CA ARG A 28 -26.64 -39.87 9.00
C ARG A 28 -25.49 -39.69 7.99
N ILE A 29 -25.43 -40.53 6.96
CA ILE A 29 -24.38 -40.43 5.93
C ILE A 29 -24.62 -39.22 5.01
N SER A 30 -25.88 -38.91 4.66
CA SER A 30 -26.19 -37.71 3.85
C SER A 30 -26.01 -36.39 4.61
N SER A 31 -26.25 -36.35 5.93
CA SER A 31 -25.99 -35.16 6.74
C SER A 31 -24.49 -34.93 6.95
N GLY A 32 -23.71 -36.01 7.16
CA GLY A 32 -22.26 -35.92 7.29
C GLY A 32 -21.57 -35.40 6.03
N GLY A 33 -21.98 -35.90 4.84
CA GLY A 33 -21.45 -35.42 3.56
C GLY A 33 -21.74 -33.95 3.27
N ARG A 34 -22.92 -33.44 3.65
CA ARG A 34 -23.22 -31.99 3.57
C ARG A 34 -22.38 -31.16 4.53
N ALA A 35 -22.31 -31.54 5.80
CA ALA A 35 -21.53 -30.81 6.80
C ALA A 35 -20.01 -30.80 6.46
N PHE A 36 -19.48 -31.90 5.92
CA PHE A 36 -18.08 -31.97 5.47
C PHE A 36 -17.84 -31.10 4.22
N GLY A 37 -18.76 -31.11 3.26
CA GLY A 37 -18.71 -30.23 2.09
C GLY A 37 -18.88 -28.74 2.42
N GLU A 38 -19.70 -28.40 3.42
CA GLU A 38 -19.85 -27.04 3.94
C GLU A 38 -18.61 -26.59 4.72
N ALA A 39 -18.02 -27.46 5.55
CA ALA A 39 -16.75 -27.19 6.22
C ALA A 39 -15.61 -26.98 5.22
N GLN A 40 -15.52 -27.82 4.18
CA GLN A 40 -14.50 -27.68 3.13
C GLN A 40 -14.72 -26.42 2.28
N LYS A 41 -15.96 -26.06 1.94
CA LYS A 41 -16.27 -24.77 1.30
C LYS A 41 -15.92 -23.58 2.18
N ARG A 42 -16.19 -23.66 3.50
CA ARG A 42 -15.85 -22.63 4.47
C ARG A 42 -14.34 -22.47 4.63
N GLN A 43 -13.59 -23.58 4.60
CA GLN A 43 -12.12 -23.59 4.63
C GLN A 43 -11.54 -22.90 3.37
N VAL A 44 -11.99 -23.30 2.18
CA VAL A 44 -11.56 -22.69 0.90
C VAL A 44 -11.93 -21.20 0.81
N GLU A 45 -13.09 -20.81 1.31
CA GLU A 45 -13.51 -19.40 1.37
C GLU A 45 -12.69 -18.59 2.39
N LEU A 46 -12.32 -19.17 3.54
CA LEU A 46 -11.41 -18.55 4.51
C LEU A 46 -9.98 -18.40 3.95
N GLU A 47 -9.48 -19.39 3.23
CA GLU A 47 -8.19 -19.34 2.52
C GLU A 47 -8.21 -18.25 1.44
N ARG A 48 -9.28 -18.17 0.64
CA ARG A 48 -9.49 -17.10 -0.35
C ARG A 48 -9.57 -15.70 0.28
N GLN A 49 -10.21 -15.57 1.44
CA GLN A 49 -10.26 -14.31 2.20
C GLN A 49 -8.88 -13.95 2.76
N ARG A 50 -8.14 -14.93 3.32
CA ARG A 50 -6.76 -14.76 3.80
C ARG A 50 -5.84 -14.25 2.69
N ASP A 51 -5.86 -14.89 1.52
CA ASP A 51 -4.99 -14.52 0.40
C ASP A 51 -5.30 -13.11 -0.13
N LEU A 52 -6.58 -12.71 -0.14
CA LEU A 52 -6.98 -11.37 -0.57
C LEU A 52 -6.69 -10.30 0.49
N ILE A 53 -6.81 -10.60 1.79
CA ILE A 53 -6.31 -9.75 2.89
C ILE A 53 -4.79 -9.56 2.76
N LEU A 54 -4.05 -10.66 2.51
CA LEU A 54 -2.60 -10.61 2.32
C LEU A 54 -2.24 -9.77 1.09
N THR A 55 -2.91 -9.98 -0.05
CA THR A 55 -2.75 -9.16 -1.28
C THR A 55 -2.94 -7.66 -0.99
N VAL A 56 -3.91 -7.29 -0.15
CA VAL A 56 -4.16 -5.90 0.23
C VAL A 56 -3.10 -5.36 1.19
N LEU A 57 -2.74 -6.12 2.23
CA LEU A 57 -1.63 -5.78 3.14
C LEU A 57 -0.27 -5.75 2.44
N GLU A 58 -0.17 -6.34 1.26
CA GLU A 58 1.01 -6.39 0.40
C GLU A 58 1.08 -5.24 -0.60
N ALA A 59 -0.05 -4.65 -0.99
CA ALA A 59 -0.10 -3.41 -1.76
C ALA A 59 0.43 -2.20 -0.96
N GLN A 60 0.52 -2.32 0.38
CA GLN A 60 1.06 -1.29 1.27
C GLN A 60 2.48 -1.62 1.75
N PRO A 61 3.46 -0.69 1.58
CA PRO A 61 4.86 -0.97 1.86
C PRO A 61 5.25 -0.96 3.35
N SER A 62 4.37 -0.49 4.25
CA SER A 62 4.68 -0.32 5.68
C SER A 62 3.92 -1.31 6.57
N ALA A 63 4.57 -2.43 6.91
CA ALA A 63 4.04 -3.40 7.88
C ALA A 63 3.93 -2.87 9.33
N ARG A 64 4.54 -1.71 9.62
CA ARG A 64 4.43 -1.01 10.90
C ARG A 64 3.09 -0.29 11.04
N ASP A 65 2.59 0.28 9.95
CA ASP A 65 1.44 1.18 9.96
C ASP A 65 0.12 0.41 9.89
N SER A 66 0.08 -0.73 9.17
CA SER A 66 -1.09 -1.63 9.19
C SER A 66 -1.41 -2.13 10.62
N ARG A 67 -0.39 -2.33 11.46
CA ARG A 67 -0.57 -2.68 12.88
C ARG A 67 -1.07 -1.50 13.71
N PHE A 68 -0.62 -0.28 13.43
CA PHE A 68 -1.14 0.93 14.09
C PHE A 68 -2.62 1.14 13.75
N TYR A 69 -3.00 0.89 12.50
CA TYR A 69 -4.39 0.95 12.04
C TYR A 69 -5.29 -0.04 12.79
N LEU A 70 -4.99 -1.34 12.81
CA LEU A 70 -5.83 -2.29 13.56
C LEU A 70 -5.82 -2.04 15.07
N ARG A 71 -4.73 -1.51 15.65
CA ARG A 71 -4.73 -1.10 17.05
C ARG A 71 -5.80 -0.04 17.31
N ASN A 72 -5.93 0.98 16.47
CA ASN A 72 -6.97 2.01 16.60
C ASN A 72 -8.41 1.48 16.34
N PHE A 73 -8.55 0.28 15.78
CA PHE A 73 -9.83 -0.41 15.57
C PHE A 73 -10.16 -1.42 16.69
N ASP A 74 -9.22 -1.70 17.59
CA ASP A 74 -9.48 -2.46 18.81
C ASP A 74 -10.12 -1.54 19.87
N PRO A 75 -11.38 -1.77 20.30
CA PRO A 75 -12.03 -0.95 21.33
C PRO A 75 -11.29 -1.00 22.68
N ALA A 76 -10.49 -2.04 22.95
CA ALA A 76 -9.68 -2.14 24.16
C ALA A 76 -8.42 -1.26 24.14
N SER A 77 -8.08 -0.60 23.02
CA SER A 77 -6.88 0.22 22.90
C SER A 77 -7.09 1.71 23.16
N ARG A 78 -8.36 2.17 23.28
CA ARG A 78 -8.69 3.57 23.61
C ARG A 78 -8.06 3.89 24.99
N PRO A 79 -7.12 4.85 25.10
CA PRO A 79 -6.67 5.29 26.41
C PRO A 79 -7.85 5.91 27.17
N ALA A 80 -7.94 5.63 28.47
CA ALA A 80 -8.86 6.37 29.33
C ALA A 80 -8.59 7.88 29.16
N ARG A 81 -9.66 8.68 29.04
CA ARG A 81 -9.53 10.13 28.83
C ARG A 81 -8.66 10.72 29.94
N SER A 82 -7.53 11.30 29.56
CA SER A 82 -6.79 12.21 30.43
C SER A 82 -7.69 13.42 30.70
N GLU A 83 -8.12 13.59 31.94
CA GLU A 83 -8.83 14.79 32.37
C GLU A 83 -7.94 16.01 32.08
N GLN A 84 -8.49 17.00 31.36
CA GLN A 84 -7.83 18.31 31.29
C GLN A 84 -8.05 19.03 32.63
N PRO A 85 -6.99 19.51 33.30
CA PRO A 85 -7.17 20.30 34.51
C PRO A 85 -7.80 21.67 34.16
N VAL A 86 -8.84 22.02 34.90
CA VAL A 86 -9.47 23.36 34.88
C VAL A 86 -8.50 24.38 35.51
N PRO A 87 -8.39 25.61 34.98
CA PRO A 87 -7.39 26.57 35.47
C PRO A 87 -7.77 27.30 36.78
N ASP A 88 -6.71 27.78 37.45
CA ASP A 88 -6.60 28.87 38.43
C ASP A 88 -6.92 28.68 39.93
N ALA A 89 -5.85 28.62 40.74
CA ALA A 89 -5.64 29.42 41.96
C ALA A 89 -4.13 29.47 42.32
N PRO A 90 -3.61 30.56 42.95
CA PRO A 90 -2.16 30.86 43.01
C PRO A 90 -1.37 30.15 44.14
N PRO A 91 -0.02 30.08 44.05
CA PRO A 91 0.81 29.22 44.90
C PRO A 91 1.16 29.83 46.27
N SER A 92 1.24 28.97 47.29
CA SER A 92 1.85 29.28 48.59
C SER A 92 3.29 28.79 48.68
N GLN A 93 4.15 29.59 49.31
CA GLN A 93 5.59 29.41 49.39
C GLN A 93 6.01 28.20 50.27
N SER A 94 7.07 27.49 49.89
CA SER A 94 8.13 27.13 50.84
C SER A 94 9.47 26.82 50.14
N SER A 95 10.58 27.03 50.85
CA SER A 95 11.94 27.10 50.33
C SER A 95 12.85 25.96 50.84
N ARG A 96 13.90 25.67 50.06
CA ARG A 96 15.24 25.09 50.37
C ARG A 96 15.70 24.21 49.19
N GLY A 97 16.92 24.25 48.67
CA GLY A 97 18.13 24.98 49.06
C GLY A 97 19.29 24.00 49.35
N ALA A 98 20.42 24.17 48.65
CA ALA A 98 21.69 23.40 48.62
C ALA A 98 21.90 22.62 47.30
N GLU A 99 23.06 22.55 46.66
CA GLU A 99 24.31 23.33 46.61
C GLU A 99 25.24 22.60 45.60
N THR A 100 25.98 23.33 44.77
CA THR A 100 27.09 22.81 43.94
C THR A 100 28.42 22.95 44.69
N PRO A 101 29.46 22.12 44.45
CA PRO A 101 30.40 22.29 43.31
C PRO A 101 30.96 20.92 42.80
N ALA A 102 31.95 20.75 41.90
CA ALA A 102 32.87 21.66 41.19
C ALA A 102 33.28 21.09 39.80
N PHE A 103 33.77 21.98 38.92
CA PHE A 103 34.47 21.72 37.64
C PHE A 103 35.94 21.26 37.87
N PRO A 104 36.70 20.68 36.88
CA PRO A 104 37.17 21.40 35.67
C PRO A 104 37.49 20.63 34.34
N VAL A 105 37.42 21.37 33.21
CA VAL A 105 38.34 21.35 32.02
C VAL A 105 38.38 20.06 31.15
N PHE A 106 38.37 19.98 29.80
CA PHE A 106 38.33 20.85 28.58
C PHE A 106 38.06 19.87 27.37
N ASP A 107 37.75 20.20 26.11
CA ASP A 107 37.15 21.37 25.42
C ASP A 107 36.63 20.93 23.99
N PRO A 108 36.23 21.78 23.00
CA PRO A 108 35.22 21.41 22.00
C PRO A 108 35.75 21.14 20.57
N GLU A 109 34.85 20.65 19.69
CA GLU A 109 34.65 21.08 18.28
C GLU A 109 33.76 20.08 17.52
N THR A 110 32.44 20.35 17.48
CA THR A 110 31.53 19.95 16.38
C THR A 110 30.14 20.55 16.64
N PRO A 111 29.84 21.78 16.17
CA PRO A 111 28.54 22.38 16.37
C PRO A 111 27.53 21.73 15.41
N THR A 112 26.69 20.79 15.90
CA THR A 112 25.44 20.40 15.20
C THR A 112 24.53 19.38 15.94
N THR A 113 24.76 19.06 17.22
CA THR A 113 23.95 18.09 17.97
C THR A 113 23.16 18.74 19.12
N ALA A 114 21.95 19.20 18.82
CA ALA A 114 21.05 19.89 19.76
C ALA A 114 20.39 19.00 20.85
N PHE A 115 20.77 17.72 20.97
CA PHE A 115 20.11 16.75 21.85
C PHE A 115 21.10 16.14 22.84
N SER A 116 20.79 16.19 24.14
CA SER A 116 21.65 15.66 25.21
C SER A 116 20.97 14.50 25.96
N ARG A 117 21.61 13.32 25.91
CA ARG A 117 21.19 12.06 26.54
C ARG A 117 19.82 11.52 26.07
N THR A 118 19.55 10.25 26.39
CA THR A 118 18.28 9.56 26.15
C THR A 118 17.41 9.65 27.40
N ILE A 119 16.11 9.93 27.21
CA ILE A 119 15.13 9.98 28.29
C ILE A 119 14.90 8.55 28.82
N PRO A 120 15.04 8.28 30.12
CA PRO A 120 14.66 6.99 30.69
C PRO A 120 13.13 6.88 30.72
N THR A 121 12.58 5.88 30.02
CA THR A 121 11.15 5.58 30.08
C THR A 121 10.79 5.02 31.45
N ASN A 122 9.97 5.74 32.22
CA ASN A 122 9.39 5.26 33.47
C ASN A 122 8.43 4.08 33.22
N ALA A 123 8.96 2.85 33.27
CA ALA A 123 8.19 1.68 33.61
C ALA A 123 8.28 1.48 35.13
N GLN A 124 7.13 1.35 35.80
CA GLN A 124 7.07 1.24 37.26
C GLN A 124 7.81 -0.02 37.75
N SER A 125 8.88 0.14 38.52
CA SER A 125 9.56 -0.93 39.23
C SER A 125 9.83 -0.55 40.68
N ALA A 126 8.79 -0.66 41.51
CA ALA A 126 8.87 -0.67 42.96
C ALA A 126 7.96 -1.80 43.52
N ASP A 127 8.33 -2.32 44.69
CA ASP A 127 7.57 -3.25 45.55
C ASP A 127 7.26 -4.66 45.04
N LEU A 128 8.31 -5.50 44.95
CA LEU A 128 8.20 -6.95 45.17
C LEU A 128 9.36 -7.47 46.05
N SER A 129 9.31 -7.18 47.35
CA SER A 129 10.22 -7.77 48.37
C SER A 129 9.51 -8.33 49.61
N LEU A 130 8.18 -8.50 49.58
CA LEU A 130 7.38 -8.94 50.74
C LEU A 130 6.48 -10.18 50.50
N ALA A 131 6.62 -10.86 49.35
CA ALA A 131 5.78 -12.01 48.98
C ALA A 131 6.42 -13.40 49.24
N ALA A 132 7.63 -13.47 49.79
CA ALA A 132 8.39 -14.71 49.96
C ALA A 132 8.10 -15.48 51.28
N ALA A 133 7.17 -15.02 52.12
CA ALA A 133 7.05 -15.46 53.51
C ALA A 133 5.90 -16.44 53.82
N LEU A 134 4.94 -16.67 52.91
CA LEU A 134 3.70 -17.41 53.21
C LEU A 134 3.41 -18.53 52.18
N GLY A 135 4.27 -19.54 52.16
CA GLY A 135 4.21 -20.64 51.21
C GLY A 135 2.93 -21.49 51.31
N ILE A 136 2.00 -21.28 50.37
CA ILE A 136 0.87 -22.17 50.08
C ILE A 136 0.81 -22.34 48.55
N SER A 137 0.72 -23.59 48.08
CA SER A 137 0.88 -23.98 46.68
C SER A 137 -0.44 -24.40 46.02
N SER A 138 -0.65 -24.00 44.74
CA SER A 138 -1.52 -24.64 43.73
C SER A 138 -1.40 -23.90 42.38
N PRO A 139 -1.78 -24.51 41.23
CA PRO A 139 -0.84 -24.65 40.11
C PRO A 139 -0.83 -23.47 39.13
N SER A 140 0.37 -23.10 38.67
CA SER A 140 0.58 -22.09 37.63
C SER A 140 0.42 -22.66 36.22
N THR A 141 -0.59 -22.19 35.49
CA THR A 141 -0.54 -22.19 34.01
C THR A 141 0.55 -21.23 33.57
N ALA A 142 1.53 -21.70 32.82
CA ALA A 142 2.68 -20.90 32.41
C ALA A 142 2.29 -19.74 31.48
N SER A 143 2.36 -18.51 31.98
CA SER A 143 2.33 -17.31 31.15
C SER A 143 3.68 -17.14 30.46
N GLY A 144 3.72 -17.39 29.16
CA GLY A 144 4.91 -17.24 28.33
C GLY A 144 5.13 -15.79 27.89
N THR A 145 6.27 -15.24 28.27
CA THR A 145 6.92 -14.03 27.73
C THR A 145 6.43 -13.54 26.37
N VAL A 146 5.99 -12.28 26.30
CA VAL A 146 5.58 -11.58 25.08
C VAL A 146 6.80 -11.38 24.15
N THR A 147 6.98 -12.28 23.19
CA THR A 147 7.92 -12.10 22.08
C THR A 147 7.29 -11.28 20.97
N ALA A 148 7.74 -10.04 20.82
CA ALA A 148 7.43 -9.23 19.64
C ALA A 148 8.10 -9.84 18.40
N TYR A 149 7.33 -10.48 17.50
CA TYR A 149 7.51 -10.56 16.04
C TYR A 149 6.45 -11.49 15.38
N LYS A 150 5.17 -11.06 15.31
CA LYS A 150 4.15 -11.72 14.46
C LYS A 150 4.17 -11.15 13.04
N GLY A 151 4.45 -11.98 12.02
CA GLY A 151 4.47 -11.56 10.61
C GLY A 151 3.10 -11.19 10.02
N LYS A 152 3.05 -10.71 8.76
CA LYS A 152 1.80 -10.33 8.06
C LYS A 152 0.77 -11.47 8.02
N THR A 153 1.24 -12.72 7.94
CA THR A 153 0.41 -13.93 7.96
C THR A 153 -0.27 -14.15 9.31
N ALA A 154 0.49 -14.11 10.41
CA ALA A 154 -0.06 -14.22 11.76
C ALA A 154 -1.02 -13.08 12.14
N PHE A 155 -0.85 -11.92 11.50
CA PHE A 155 -1.74 -10.76 11.61
C PHE A 155 -3.03 -10.91 10.78
N ALA A 156 -2.97 -11.52 9.58
CA ALA A 156 -4.17 -11.90 8.83
C ALA A 156 -4.97 -12.99 9.55
N ASP A 157 -4.30 -13.96 10.18
CA ASP A 157 -4.93 -14.97 11.03
C ASP A 157 -5.59 -14.33 12.28
N GLU A 158 -4.97 -13.31 12.87
CA GLU A 158 -5.52 -12.53 14.00
C GLU A 158 -6.77 -11.73 13.57
N LEU A 159 -6.75 -11.12 12.39
CA LEU A 159 -7.90 -10.41 11.79
C LEU A 159 -9.09 -11.36 11.50
N LEU A 160 -8.80 -12.58 11.05
CA LEU A 160 -9.81 -13.63 10.78
C LEU A 160 -10.30 -14.37 12.04
N SER A 161 -9.59 -14.28 13.16
CA SER A 161 -9.93 -14.97 14.43
C SER A 161 -10.43 -14.03 15.54
N ALA A 162 -10.32 -12.71 15.37
CA ALA A 162 -10.84 -11.71 16.29
C ALA A 162 -12.37 -11.86 16.52
N PRO A 163 -12.82 -12.16 17.75
CA PRO A 163 -14.25 -12.25 18.03
C PRO A 163 -14.89 -10.85 18.16
N ALA A 164 -15.99 -10.65 17.43
CA ALA A 164 -17.06 -9.69 17.72
C ALA A 164 -16.85 -8.17 17.53
N SER A 165 -15.70 -7.66 17.07
CA SER A 165 -15.60 -6.25 16.64
C SER A 165 -16.19 -6.04 15.23
N ARG A 166 -17.47 -5.65 15.16
CA ARG A 166 -18.09 -5.16 13.91
C ARG A 166 -17.87 -3.66 13.81
N HIS A 167 -17.13 -3.22 12.80
CA HIS A 167 -16.92 -1.80 12.54
C HIS A 167 -17.96 -1.30 11.56
N THR A 168 -18.68 -0.24 11.92
CA THR A 168 -19.65 0.38 11.02
C THR A 168 -18.96 1.35 10.06
N ALA A 169 -19.46 1.39 8.83
CA ALA A 169 -19.09 2.39 7.84
C ALA A 169 -20.37 2.97 7.23
N LEU A 170 -20.40 4.26 6.95
CA LEU A 170 -21.51 4.91 6.26
C LEU A 170 -21.15 5.05 4.77
N VAL A 171 -22.03 4.62 3.87
CA VAL A 171 -21.74 4.53 2.44
C VAL A 171 -22.86 5.19 1.64
N LYS A 172 -22.51 6.18 0.82
CA LYS A 172 -23.37 6.77 -0.19
C LYS A 172 -23.09 6.11 -1.54
N VAL A 173 -24.09 5.49 -2.16
CA VAL A 173 -23.99 4.92 -3.52
C VAL A 173 -24.70 5.88 -4.49
N GLN A 174 -23.94 6.66 -5.24
CA GLN A 174 -24.44 7.71 -6.13
C GLN A 174 -24.46 7.24 -7.59
N GLY A 175 -25.65 6.83 -8.04
CA GLY A 175 -25.95 6.51 -9.43
C GLY A 175 -26.24 7.73 -10.31
N PRO A 176 -26.64 7.53 -11.58
CA PRO A 176 -27.20 6.28 -12.11
C PRO A 176 -26.15 5.22 -12.49
N PHE A 177 -26.40 3.96 -12.11
CA PHE A 177 -25.55 2.81 -12.44
C PHE A 177 -26.31 1.73 -13.23
N THR A 178 -25.62 1.10 -14.18
CA THR A 178 -26.10 -0.13 -14.86
C THR A 178 -26.04 -1.33 -13.93
N ASP A 179 -26.77 -2.41 -14.23
CA ASP A 179 -26.80 -3.62 -13.38
C ASP A 179 -25.39 -4.15 -13.10
N ARG A 180 -24.54 -4.29 -14.13
CA ARG A 180 -23.14 -4.73 -13.98
C ARG A 180 -22.30 -3.83 -13.06
N GLN A 181 -22.60 -2.54 -12.99
CA GLN A 181 -21.89 -1.62 -12.09
C GLN A 181 -22.39 -1.78 -10.66
N LEU A 182 -23.71 -1.92 -10.45
CA LEU A 182 -24.29 -2.20 -9.14
C LEU A 182 -23.87 -3.58 -8.61
N GLU A 183 -23.86 -4.62 -9.45
CA GLU A 183 -23.31 -5.95 -9.13
C GLU A 183 -21.86 -5.85 -8.63
N SER A 184 -21.00 -5.10 -9.34
CA SER A 184 -19.60 -4.93 -8.94
C SER A 184 -19.44 -4.15 -7.63
N ILE A 185 -20.31 -3.17 -7.36
CA ILE A 185 -20.36 -2.46 -6.06
C ILE A 185 -20.86 -3.41 -4.96
N ALA A 186 -21.89 -4.22 -5.23
CA ALA A 186 -22.48 -5.18 -4.30
C ALA A 186 -21.45 -6.26 -3.90
N GLU A 187 -20.73 -6.85 -4.86
CA GLU A 187 -19.61 -7.76 -4.60
C GLU A 187 -18.57 -7.13 -3.65
N GLY A 188 -18.22 -5.86 -3.88
CA GLY A 188 -17.32 -5.09 -3.02
C GLY A 188 -17.86 -4.91 -1.59
N MET A 189 -19.14 -4.55 -1.43
CA MET A 189 -19.77 -4.37 -0.12
C MET A 189 -19.91 -5.70 0.65
N VAL A 190 -20.31 -6.78 -0.02
CA VAL A 190 -20.37 -8.12 0.57
C VAL A 190 -18.97 -8.62 0.97
N TYR A 191 -17.94 -8.27 0.21
CA TYR A 191 -16.56 -8.56 0.58
C TYR A 191 -16.11 -7.80 1.83
N LEU A 192 -16.39 -6.50 1.94
CA LEU A 192 -16.06 -5.71 3.14
C LEU A 192 -16.76 -6.24 4.40
N LYS A 193 -18.02 -6.67 4.26
CA LYS A 193 -18.78 -7.35 5.32
C LYS A 193 -18.10 -8.62 5.83
N LYS A 194 -17.49 -9.41 4.94
CA LYS A 194 -16.70 -10.61 5.31
C LYS A 194 -15.44 -10.24 6.11
N LEU A 195 -14.92 -9.02 5.95
CA LEU A 195 -13.78 -8.48 6.70
C LEU A 195 -14.17 -7.79 8.03
N GLY A 196 -15.44 -7.85 8.45
CA GLY A 196 -15.93 -7.23 9.69
C GLY A 196 -16.43 -5.78 9.54
N LEU A 197 -16.33 -5.18 8.36
CA LEU A 197 -16.84 -3.84 8.05
C LEU A 197 -18.31 -3.92 7.60
N VAL A 198 -19.25 -3.52 8.46
CA VAL A 198 -20.68 -3.49 8.12
C VAL A 198 -21.07 -2.12 7.58
N SER A 199 -21.31 -2.05 6.27
CA SER A 199 -21.78 -0.84 5.60
C SER A 199 -23.24 -0.54 5.93
N ILE A 200 -23.53 0.69 6.32
CA ILE A 200 -24.87 1.32 6.32
C ILE A 200 -24.95 2.10 5.01
N ILE A 201 -25.88 1.75 4.14
CA ILE A 201 -25.91 2.26 2.76
C ILE A 201 -27.08 3.23 2.57
N VAL A 202 -26.79 4.42 2.06
CA VAL A 202 -27.79 5.38 1.56
C VAL A 202 -27.70 5.41 0.03
N MET A 203 -28.83 5.22 -0.63
CA MET A 203 -28.93 5.29 -2.09
C MET A 203 -29.06 6.73 -2.56
N ASP A 204 -28.38 7.07 -3.65
CA ASP A 204 -28.49 8.35 -4.33
C ASP A 204 -28.51 8.15 -5.85
N ASN A 205 -29.12 9.09 -6.56
CA ASN A 205 -29.13 9.15 -8.01
C ASN A 205 -29.17 10.62 -8.42
N GLU A 206 -28.23 11.03 -9.26
CA GLU A 206 -28.11 12.41 -9.78
C GLU A 206 -29.43 12.96 -10.38
N ARG A 207 -30.33 12.07 -10.82
CA ARG A 207 -31.66 12.42 -11.35
C ARG A 207 -32.68 12.84 -10.29
N TRP A 208 -32.54 12.41 -9.04
CA TRP A 208 -33.49 12.71 -7.97
C TRP A 208 -33.29 14.12 -7.40
N ASN A 209 -32.07 14.65 -7.48
CA ASN A 209 -31.71 15.93 -6.88
C ASN A 209 -32.45 17.11 -7.54
N GLY A 210 -33.22 17.85 -6.73
CA GLY A 210 -34.07 18.96 -7.17
C GLY A 210 -35.26 18.56 -8.05
N GLU A 211 -35.56 17.27 -8.23
CA GLU A 211 -36.62 16.84 -9.15
C GLU A 211 -38.03 17.10 -8.59
N GLU A 212 -38.23 16.96 -7.27
CA GLU A 212 -39.49 17.36 -6.62
C GLU A 212 -39.76 18.87 -6.79
N GLU A 213 -38.74 19.71 -6.64
CA GLU A 213 -38.83 21.16 -6.87
C GLU A 213 -39.18 21.48 -8.33
N ARG A 214 -38.57 20.79 -9.30
CA ARG A 214 -38.92 20.93 -10.73
C ARG A 214 -40.36 20.50 -11.01
N ILE A 215 -40.83 19.42 -10.37
CA ILE A 215 -42.22 18.97 -10.46
C ILE A 215 -43.18 20.03 -9.94
N CYS A 216 -42.84 20.66 -8.80
CA CYS A 216 -43.65 21.73 -8.22
C CYS A 216 -43.60 23.02 -9.07
N ALA A 217 -42.43 23.40 -9.57
CA ALA A 217 -42.21 24.59 -10.40
C ALA A 217 -42.71 24.45 -11.85
N MET A 218 -43.03 23.24 -12.33
CA MET A 218 -43.58 23.04 -13.67
C MET A 218 -44.96 23.70 -13.82
N GLY A 219 -44.99 24.78 -14.62
CA GLY A 219 -46.21 25.43 -15.06
C GLY A 219 -47.03 24.53 -15.99
N GLY A 220 -48.36 24.64 -15.92
CA GLY A 220 -49.29 23.87 -16.76
C GLY A 220 -49.71 22.50 -16.21
N LEU A 221 -49.13 22.02 -15.10
CA LEU A 221 -49.62 20.85 -14.38
C LEU A 221 -50.69 21.24 -13.33
N THR A 222 -51.64 20.34 -13.08
CA THR A 222 -52.54 20.43 -11.92
C THR A 222 -51.87 19.90 -10.66
N ASP A 223 -52.42 20.21 -9.49
CA ASP A 223 -51.86 19.72 -8.22
C ASP A 223 -52.04 18.21 -8.05
N ALA A 224 -52.97 17.58 -8.78
CA ALA A 224 -53.08 16.12 -8.84
C ALA A 224 -51.90 15.53 -9.63
N ASP A 225 -51.58 16.09 -10.79
CA ASP A 225 -50.45 15.63 -11.63
C ASP A 225 -49.10 15.83 -10.91
N ARG A 226 -48.94 16.93 -10.16
CA ARG A 226 -47.77 17.17 -9.30
C ARG A 226 -47.63 16.07 -8.25
N ARG A 227 -48.72 15.75 -7.53
CA ARG A 227 -48.73 14.69 -6.50
C ARG A 227 -48.43 13.31 -7.10
N GLU A 228 -49.00 12.97 -8.25
CA GLU A 228 -48.73 11.70 -8.93
C GLU A 228 -47.25 11.56 -9.30
N ARG A 229 -46.63 12.62 -9.82
CA ARG A 229 -45.19 12.64 -10.14
C ARG A 229 -44.30 12.50 -8.90
N VAL A 230 -44.64 13.14 -7.77
CA VAL A 230 -43.90 12.99 -6.51
C VAL A 230 -44.11 11.60 -5.88
N VAL A 231 -45.29 10.98 -6.04
CA VAL A 231 -45.50 9.56 -5.71
C VAL A 231 -44.58 8.68 -6.57
N HIS A 232 -44.55 8.90 -7.90
CA HIS A 232 -43.70 8.13 -8.80
C HIS A 232 -42.20 8.25 -8.46
N LEU A 233 -41.72 9.44 -8.12
CA LEU A 233 -40.33 9.67 -7.69
C LEU A 233 -39.97 8.86 -6.43
N ARG A 234 -40.85 8.86 -5.41
CA ARG A 234 -40.65 8.04 -4.19
C ARG A 234 -40.67 6.54 -4.48
N GLU A 235 -41.55 6.08 -5.36
CA GLU A 235 -41.59 4.67 -5.78
C GLU A 235 -40.37 4.28 -6.64
N GLU A 236 -39.78 5.21 -7.40
CA GLU A 236 -38.49 4.99 -8.07
C GLU A 236 -37.34 4.83 -7.07
N MET A 237 -37.24 5.70 -6.05
CA MET A 237 -36.26 5.60 -4.97
C MET A 237 -36.36 4.27 -4.20
N LYS A 238 -37.59 3.86 -3.85
CA LYS A 238 -37.85 2.57 -3.19
C LYS A 238 -37.46 1.39 -4.09
N ARG A 239 -37.81 1.44 -5.38
CA ARG A 239 -37.47 0.39 -6.36
C ARG A 239 -35.97 0.23 -6.55
N GLU A 240 -35.21 1.32 -6.65
CA GLU A 240 -33.75 1.27 -6.78
C GLU A 240 -33.09 0.73 -5.50
N THR A 241 -33.64 1.07 -4.34
CA THR A 241 -33.21 0.54 -3.04
C THR A 241 -33.43 -0.97 -2.92
N ILE A 242 -34.58 -1.47 -3.39
CA ILE A 242 -34.86 -2.91 -3.45
C ILE A 242 -33.92 -3.59 -4.46
N ARG A 243 -33.80 -3.06 -5.68
CA ARG A 243 -32.92 -3.57 -6.74
C ARG A 243 -31.47 -3.74 -6.26
N PHE A 244 -30.93 -2.77 -5.53
CA PHE A 244 -29.58 -2.89 -4.97
C PHE A 244 -29.51 -3.87 -3.77
N SER A 245 -30.57 -3.97 -2.96
CA SER A 245 -30.66 -4.97 -1.90
C SER A 245 -30.66 -6.40 -2.45
N ASP A 246 -31.43 -6.66 -3.51
CA ASP A 246 -31.48 -7.96 -4.20
C ASP A 246 -30.11 -8.35 -4.78
N MET A 247 -29.35 -7.38 -5.31
CA MET A 247 -27.98 -7.60 -5.81
C MET A 247 -27.00 -7.95 -4.69
N LEU A 248 -27.09 -7.30 -3.51
CA LEU A 248 -26.29 -7.67 -2.34
C LEU A 248 -26.58 -9.11 -1.90
N GLU A 249 -27.84 -9.53 -1.90
CA GLU A 249 -28.23 -10.91 -1.59
C GLU A 249 -27.72 -11.90 -2.64
N ALA A 250 -27.83 -11.57 -3.93
CA ALA A 250 -27.31 -12.38 -5.03
C ALA A 250 -25.78 -12.55 -4.98
N SER A 251 -25.04 -11.51 -4.57
CA SER A 251 -23.59 -11.57 -4.28
C SER A 251 -23.25 -12.36 -2.99
N GLY A 252 -24.25 -12.84 -2.25
CA GLY A 252 -24.08 -13.71 -1.09
C GLY A 252 -23.99 -12.99 0.27
N GLY A 253 -24.50 -11.76 0.38
CA GLY A 253 -24.57 -11.04 1.64
C GLY A 253 -26.00 -10.62 2.01
N ALA A 254 -26.48 -11.00 3.19
CA ALA A 254 -27.77 -10.53 3.69
C ALA A 254 -27.85 -8.99 3.72
N ALA A 255 -28.87 -8.44 3.06
CA ALA A 255 -29.20 -7.02 3.04
C ALA A 255 -30.55 -6.77 3.72
N ARG A 256 -30.86 -5.50 4.00
CA ARG A 256 -32.15 -5.12 4.59
C ARG A 256 -32.58 -3.74 4.08
N PRO A 257 -33.56 -3.66 3.16
CA PRO A 257 -34.14 -2.40 2.76
C PRO A 257 -34.94 -1.79 3.93
N LEU A 258 -34.57 -0.57 4.34
CA LEU A 258 -35.24 0.24 5.36
C LEU A 258 -35.96 1.39 4.64
N LEU A 259 -37.08 1.06 3.99
CA LEU A 259 -37.71 1.95 2.99
C LEU A 259 -38.30 3.24 3.56
N GLU A 260 -38.71 3.26 4.83
CA GLU A 260 -39.28 4.41 5.54
C GLU A 260 -38.94 4.31 7.05
N GLY A 261 -39.12 5.41 7.80
CA GLY A 261 -39.02 5.40 9.28
C GLY A 261 -37.62 5.48 9.88
N VAL A 262 -36.59 5.82 9.09
CA VAL A 262 -35.22 6.10 9.59
C VAL A 262 -35.00 7.60 9.82
N LEU A 263 -35.47 8.42 8.88
CA LEU A 263 -35.28 9.87 8.85
C LEU A 263 -36.60 10.58 9.18
N CYS A 264 -36.52 11.66 9.94
CA CYS A 264 -37.66 12.50 10.32
C CYS A 264 -37.32 13.99 10.16
N VAL A 265 -38.32 14.83 9.87
CA VAL A 265 -38.16 16.29 9.75
C VAL A 265 -38.86 16.99 10.92
N LYS A 266 -38.17 17.91 11.60
CA LYS A 266 -38.77 18.75 12.65
C LYS A 266 -39.63 19.86 12.04
N GLY A 267 -40.67 20.25 12.77
CA GLY A 267 -41.30 21.55 12.55
C GLY A 267 -42.04 21.73 11.22
N ALA A 268 -42.56 20.65 10.63
CA ALA A 268 -43.60 20.76 9.60
C ALA A 268 -44.88 21.34 10.23
N ALA A 269 -44.90 22.66 10.41
CA ALA A 269 -46.10 23.40 10.76
C ALA A 269 -47.07 23.30 9.59
N PHE A 270 -48.32 22.97 9.89
CA PHE A 270 -49.40 23.03 8.92
C PHE A 270 -49.80 24.50 8.73
N GLU A 271 -48.98 25.24 7.99
CA GLU A 271 -49.42 26.50 7.38
C GLU A 271 -50.11 26.17 6.05
N ASP A 272 -51.31 26.71 5.82
CA ASP A 272 -52.16 26.51 4.63
C ASP A 272 -51.54 27.08 3.32
N THR A 273 -50.24 27.36 3.31
CA THR A 273 -49.46 27.75 2.14
C THR A 273 -49.05 26.53 1.34
N TRP A 274 -49.69 26.37 0.18
CA TRP A 274 -49.44 25.34 -0.85
C TRP A 274 -48.05 25.36 -1.51
N THR A 275 -47.10 26.09 -0.94
CA THR A 275 -45.67 25.94 -1.23
C THR A 275 -45.15 24.68 -0.53
N PRO A 276 -44.53 23.72 -1.25
CA PRO A 276 -43.77 22.66 -0.60
C PRO A 276 -42.79 23.30 0.39
N ILE A 277 -42.71 22.78 1.62
CA ILE A 277 -41.61 23.11 2.53
C ILE A 277 -40.34 22.88 1.72
N ALA A 278 -39.57 23.93 1.50
CA ALA A 278 -38.50 23.92 0.51
C ALA A 278 -37.61 22.70 0.74
N SER A 279 -37.63 21.76 -0.22
CA SER A 279 -36.77 20.59 -0.17
C SER A 279 -35.34 21.08 0.08
N THR A 280 -34.62 20.41 0.97
CA THR A 280 -33.28 20.86 1.36
C THR A 280 -32.30 20.88 0.19
N SER A 281 -32.63 20.22 -0.93
CA SER A 281 -31.95 20.32 -2.22
C SER A 281 -31.97 21.71 -2.89
N ALA A 282 -32.91 22.61 -2.53
CA ALA A 282 -33.06 23.92 -3.15
C ALA A 282 -32.00 24.93 -2.70
N ARG A 283 -31.42 24.73 -1.51
CA ARG A 283 -30.44 25.66 -0.99
C ARG A 283 -29.07 25.36 -1.63
N PRO A 284 -28.40 26.35 -2.25
CA PRO A 284 -26.95 26.23 -2.39
C PRO A 284 -26.36 26.01 -1.00
N TYR A 285 -25.21 25.34 -0.94
CA TYR A 285 -24.58 24.96 0.32
C TYR A 285 -24.14 26.22 1.10
N GLU A 286 -25.06 26.77 1.90
CA GLU A 286 -24.83 27.89 2.81
C GLU A 286 -24.28 27.36 4.13
N GLU A 287 -23.12 27.88 4.53
CA GLU A 287 -22.45 27.44 5.74
C GLU A 287 -23.29 27.74 6.99
N GLY A 288 -23.55 26.71 7.79
CA GLY A 288 -24.21 26.85 9.10
C GLY A 288 -25.74 26.76 9.09
N ALA A 289 -26.41 26.59 7.93
CA ALA A 289 -27.83 26.26 7.91
C ALA A 289 -28.05 24.83 8.45
N ALA A 290 -28.61 24.73 9.67
CA ALA A 290 -29.05 23.45 10.22
C ALA A 290 -30.30 22.98 9.46
N THR A 291 -30.19 21.86 8.76
CA THR A 291 -31.35 21.17 8.17
C THR A 291 -32.17 20.51 9.27
N ASP A 292 -33.50 20.68 9.26
CA ASP A 292 -34.43 20.11 10.24
C ASP A 292 -34.55 18.57 10.22
N LEU A 293 -33.75 17.91 9.40
CA LEU A 293 -33.68 16.47 9.23
C LEU A 293 -32.87 15.81 10.37
N PHE A 294 -33.44 14.80 11.01
CA PHE A 294 -32.81 14.04 12.10
C PHE A 294 -33.18 12.56 12.03
N VAL A 295 -32.47 11.72 12.79
CA VAL A 295 -32.85 10.32 13.01
C VAL A 295 -33.59 10.21 14.33
N ASP A 296 -34.86 9.83 14.29
CA ASP A 296 -35.68 9.62 15.49
C ASP A 296 -35.30 8.29 16.19
N SER A 297 -35.19 7.21 15.42
CA SER A 297 -34.87 5.88 15.96
C SER A 297 -33.82 5.13 15.13
N LEU A 298 -32.66 4.89 15.74
CA LEU A 298 -31.63 3.99 15.20
C LEU A 298 -31.99 2.49 15.34
N SER A 299 -33.17 2.14 15.85
CA SER A 299 -33.53 0.75 16.13
C SER A 299 -33.54 -0.15 14.89
N GLY A 300 -33.98 0.36 13.74
CA GLY A 300 -33.95 -0.37 12.46
C GLY A 300 -32.53 -0.71 12.01
N ILE A 301 -31.66 0.31 11.97
CA ILE A 301 -30.23 0.17 11.63
C ILE A 301 -29.52 -0.75 12.63
N ARG A 302 -29.71 -0.54 13.93
CA ARG A 302 -29.11 -1.34 15.00
C ARG A 302 -29.50 -2.82 14.89
N ASN A 303 -30.78 -3.10 14.63
CA ASN A 303 -31.25 -4.47 14.47
C ASN A 303 -30.65 -5.14 13.22
N ALA A 304 -30.57 -4.42 12.09
CA ALA A 304 -29.90 -4.92 10.88
C ALA A 304 -28.42 -5.26 11.16
N VAL A 305 -27.65 -4.31 11.66
CA VAL A 305 -26.22 -4.48 11.98
C VAL A 305 -26.02 -5.59 13.03
N ARG A 306 -26.94 -5.76 13.99
CA ARG A 306 -26.90 -6.83 15.01
C ARG A 306 -27.18 -8.23 14.41
N GLN A 307 -28.08 -8.35 13.44
CA GLN A 307 -28.25 -9.60 12.68
C GLN A 307 -27.12 -9.86 11.68
N GLY A 308 -26.28 -8.85 11.42
CA GLY A 308 -25.27 -8.92 10.36
C GLY A 308 -25.92 -8.77 8.98
N GLU A 309 -26.95 -7.96 8.86
CA GLU A 309 -27.57 -7.50 7.62
C GLU A 309 -26.92 -6.16 7.20
N ILE A 310 -26.87 -5.86 5.90
CA ILE A 310 -26.47 -4.54 5.37
C ILE A 310 -27.74 -3.69 5.27
N PRO A 311 -27.98 -2.68 6.13
CA PRO A 311 -29.12 -1.79 5.97
C PRO A 311 -28.95 -0.90 4.74
N VAL A 312 -29.96 -0.85 3.87
CA VAL A 312 -30.00 -0.02 2.66
C VAL A 312 -31.19 0.94 2.77
N ILE A 313 -30.95 2.23 2.66
CA ILE A 313 -31.87 3.32 3.04
C ILE A 313 -32.09 4.23 1.82
N PRO A 314 -33.34 4.50 1.41
CA PRO A 314 -33.65 5.52 0.41
C PRO A 314 -33.59 6.92 1.03
N PRO A 315 -33.41 8.00 0.24
CA PRO A 315 -33.42 9.37 0.74
C PRO A 315 -34.87 9.87 0.93
N ILE A 316 -35.58 9.24 1.85
CA ILE A 316 -36.99 9.50 2.20
C ILE A 316 -37.09 9.73 3.71
N ALA A 317 -37.80 10.79 4.10
CA ALA A 317 -38.03 11.16 5.51
C ALA A 317 -39.52 11.21 5.85
N LEU A 318 -39.86 11.09 7.13
CA LEU A 318 -41.22 11.29 7.63
C LEU A 318 -41.39 12.66 8.29
N ASP A 319 -42.51 13.33 8.05
CA ASP A 319 -42.91 14.49 8.85
C ASP A 319 -43.58 14.07 10.18
N ALA A 320 -43.98 15.06 10.99
CA ALA A 320 -44.69 14.83 12.26
C ALA A 320 -46.09 14.18 12.09
N SER A 321 -46.63 14.15 10.86
CA SER A 321 -47.90 13.54 10.48
C SER A 321 -47.74 12.15 9.85
N CYS A 322 -46.50 11.63 9.79
CA CYS A 322 -46.11 10.39 9.14
C CYS A 322 -46.29 10.36 7.60
N PHE A 323 -46.28 11.51 6.92
CA PHE A 323 -46.17 11.59 5.46
C PHE A 323 -44.70 11.45 5.01
N SER A 324 -44.47 10.59 4.01
CA SER A 324 -43.15 10.38 3.40
C SER A 324 -42.77 11.51 2.44
N LEU A 325 -41.72 12.27 2.71
CA LEU A 325 -41.15 13.34 1.88
C LEU A 325 -39.87 12.85 1.20
N CYS A 326 -39.56 13.32 -0.01
CA CYS A 326 -38.21 13.13 -0.55
C CYS A 326 -37.26 14.11 0.17
N VAL A 327 -36.00 13.69 0.34
CA VAL A 327 -34.94 14.57 0.84
C VAL A 327 -33.69 14.42 -0.02
N SER A 328 -32.74 15.35 0.11
CA SER A 328 -31.42 15.17 -0.47
C SER A 328 -30.72 13.97 0.17
N ALA A 329 -30.08 13.12 -0.65
CA ALA A 329 -29.27 12.03 -0.14
C ALA A 329 -28.05 12.51 0.67
N ASN A 330 -27.58 13.73 0.43
CA ASN A 330 -26.53 14.35 1.25
C ASN A 330 -27.05 14.62 2.67
N ASP A 331 -28.21 15.26 2.80
CA ASP A 331 -28.79 15.55 4.11
C ASP A 331 -29.17 14.26 4.85
N ALA A 332 -29.69 13.25 4.14
CA ALA A 332 -29.92 11.92 4.70
C ALA A 332 -28.65 11.32 5.31
N VAL A 333 -27.52 11.34 4.58
CA VAL A 333 -26.21 10.88 5.08
C VAL A 333 -25.75 11.71 6.27
N ARG A 334 -25.89 13.03 6.24
CA ARG A 334 -25.51 13.94 7.34
C ARG A 334 -26.32 13.67 8.62
N ALA A 335 -27.65 13.57 8.50
CA ALA A 335 -28.54 13.27 9.61
C ALA A 335 -28.26 11.89 10.23
N ILE A 336 -27.94 10.89 9.39
CA ILE A 336 -27.52 9.56 9.86
C ILE A 336 -26.16 9.63 10.56
N ALA A 337 -25.15 10.31 9.99
CA ALA A 337 -23.83 10.46 10.62
C ALA A 337 -23.92 11.13 12.01
N SER A 338 -24.65 12.24 12.09
CA SER A 338 -24.86 13.00 13.33
C SER A 338 -25.63 12.17 14.36
N GLY A 339 -26.73 11.50 13.96
CA GLY A 339 -27.51 10.62 14.82
C GLY A 339 -26.72 9.42 15.37
N LEU A 340 -25.83 8.83 14.56
CA LEU A 340 -24.93 7.75 14.99
C LEU A 340 -23.89 8.26 15.99
N ALA A 341 -23.29 9.44 15.76
CA ALA A 341 -22.32 10.05 16.68
C ALA A 341 -22.95 10.45 18.03
N ASP A 342 -24.17 10.98 18.02
CA ASP A 342 -24.90 11.35 19.24
C ASP A 342 -25.34 10.13 20.07
N ALA A 343 -25.55 8.98 19.42
CA ALA A 343 -25.79 7.73 20.13
C ALA A 343 -24.58 7.29 20.97
N GLU A 344 -23.35 7.46 20.46
CA GLU A 344 -22.10 7.19 21.21
C GLU A 344 -21.98 8.10 22.44
N LYS A 345 -22.24 9.40 22.29
CA LYS A 345 -22.18 10.37 23.41
C LYS A 345 -23.14 9.97 24.54
N ARG A 346 -24.33 9.45 24.19
CA ARG A 346 -25.36 9.01 25.15
C ARG A 346 -25.08 7.64 25.78
N THR A 347 -24.40 6.72 25.08
CA THR A 347 -23.98 5.43 25.67
C THR A 347 -22.74 5.58 26.55
N GLY A 348 -21.79 6.44 26.18
CA GLY A 348 -20.60 6.74 26.99
C GLY A 348 -20.95 7.23 28.40
N LEU A 349 -21.93 8.14 28.53
CA LEU A 349 -22.45 8.61 29.82
C LEU A 349 -23.18 7.54 30.65
N ARG A 350 -23.54 6.39 30.07
CA ARG A 350 -24.20 5.27 30.77
C ARG A 350 -23.24 4.15 31.17
N TYR A 351 -22.06 4.08 30.56
CA TYR A 351 -21.07 3.04 30.85
C TYR A 351 -20.50 3.13 32.28
N GLU A 352 -20.57 4.30 32.91
CA GLU A 352 -20.20 4.50 34.32
C GLU A 352 -21.27 4.01 35.32
N ALA A 353 -22.50 3.70 34.86
CA ALA A 353 -23.65 3.46 35.72
C ALA A 353 -24.21 2.02 35.69
N ASP A 354 -24.06 1.26 34.60
CA ASP A 354 -24.74 -0.04 34.47
C ASP A 354 -23.93 -1.11 33.72
N ALA A 355 -23.36 -2.07 34.46
CA ALA A 355 -22.53 -3.17 33.93
C ALA A 355 -23.28 -4.15 33.01
N ARG A 356 -24.60 -4.00 32.84
CA ARG A 356 -25.45 -4.90 32.03
C ARG A 356 -25.45 -4.56 30.53
N LEU A 357 -24.85 -3.44 30.12
CA LEU A 357 -24.84 -2.94 28.75
C LEU A 357 -23.62 -3.37 27.88
N GLN A 358 -22.75 -4.25 28.40
CA GLN A 358 -21.53 -4.72 27.73
C GLN A 358 -21.70 -5.45 26.36
N ASN A 359 -22.93 -5.57 25.85
CA ASN A 359 -23.27 -6.29 24.61
C ASN A 359 -23.92 -5.39 23.52
N ASP A 360 -23.90 -4.06 23.69
CA ASP A 360 -24.41 -3.14 22.67
C ASP A 360 -23.40 -2.97 21.52
N VAL A 361 -23.88 -2.88 20.28
CA VAL A 361 -23.01 -2.76 19.10
C VAL A 361 -22.64 -1.29 18.89
N ASP A 362 -21.35 -0.98 18.81
CA ASP A 362 -20.89 0.36 18.42
C ASP A 362 -21.29 0.63 16.96
N LEU A 363 -22.10 1.68 16.77
CA LEU A 363 -22.59 2.11 15.45
C LEU A 363 -21.88 3.37 14.95
N THR A 364 -20.85 3.85 15.66
CA THR A 364 -20.11 5.06 15.31
C THR A 364 -19.28 4.81 14.03
N PRO A 365 -19.59 5.46 12.90
CA PRO A 365 -18.90 5.15 11.66
C PRO A 365 -17.51 5.79 11.66
N LEU A 366 -16.47 4.95 11.76
CA LEU A 366 -15.07 5.39 11.59
C LEU A 366 -14.73 5.68 10.11
N ARG A 367 -15.58 5.23 9.18
CA ARG A 367 -15.40 5.41 7.74
C ARG A 367 -16.66 5.92 7.08
N LEU A 368 -16.51 6.97 6.27
CA LEU A 368 -17.52 7.45 5.32
C LEU A 368 -17.07 7.13 3.89
N MET A 369 -17.94 6.66 3.03
CA MET A 369 -17.62 6.35 1.64
C MET A 369 -18.62 7.01 0.69
N VAL A 370 -18.12 7.56 -0.42
CA VAL A 370 -18.95 8.00 -1.54
C VAL A 370 -18.49 7.23 -2.78
N ILE A 371 -19.38 6.39 -3.30
CA ILE A 371 -19.15 5.59 -4.51
C ILE A 371 -19.93 6.23 -5.64
N ASN A 372 -19.24 6.82 -6.61
CA ASN A 372 -19.83 7.57 -7.72
C ASN A 372 -19.31 7.08 -9.09
N ARG A 373 -19.67 7.80 -10.14
CA ARG A 373 -19.15 7.56 -11.50
C ARG A 373 -17.80 8.21 -11.73
N GLU A 374 -17.70 9.47 -11.31
CA GLU A 374 -16.63 10.43 -11.59
C GLU A 374 -15.29 10.00 -10.97
N GLY A 375 -15.30 9.61 -9.69
CA GLY A 375 -14.10 9.52 -8.85
C GLY A 375 -14.08 10.62 -7.79
N GLY A 376 -12.93 10.81 -7.16
CA GLY A 376 -12.72 11.92 -6.24
C GLY A 376 -12.43 13.25 -6.96
N PRO A 377 -12.48 14.39 -6.24
CA PRO A 377 -12.34 15.72 -6.83
C PRO A 377 -11.00 15.87 -7.58
N PRO A 378 -11.01 16.32 -8.85
CA PRO A 378 -9.81 16.67 -9.62
C PRO A 378 -8.93 17.70 -8.91
N SER A 379 -7.62 17.66 -9.19
CA SER A 379 -6.62 18.58 -8.66
C SER A 379 -5.84 19.27 -9.76
N HIS A 380 -5.61 20.59 -9.64
CA HIS A 380 -4.74 21.31 -10.58
C HIS A 380 -3.30 20.79 -10.48
N ALA A 381 -2.89 20.41 -9.27
CA ALA A 381 -1.59 19.81 -8.94
C ALA A 381 -1.30 18.48 -9.67
N ARG A 382 -2.30 17.93 -10.37
CA ARG A 382 -2.23 16.63 -11.04
C ARG A 382 -2.79 16.69 -12.45
N GLY A 383 -2.84 17.88 -13.06
CA GLY A 383 -3.34 18.07 -14.43
C GLY A 383 -4.81 17.67 -14.62
N GLY A 384 -5.63 17.70 -13.56
CA GLY A 384 -7.02 17.24 -13.57
C GLY A 384 -7.24 15.78 -13.13
N ASP A 385 -6.20 15.04 -12.76
CA ASP A 385 -6.39 13.77 -12.04
C ASP A 385 -6.92 14.00 -10.60
N PRO A 386 -7.64 13.04 -9.99
CA PRO A 386 -8.19 13.17 -8.63
C PRO A 386 -7.13 13.49 -7.55
N HIS A 387 -7.51 14.20 -6.49
CA HIS A 387 -6.67 14.34 -5.29
C HIS A 387 -6.36 12.95 -4.68
N LEU A 388 -5.16 12.75 -4.13
CA LEU A 388 -4.82 11.51 -3.40
C LEU A 388 -5.28 11.56 -1.94
N SER A 389 -5.07 12.71 -1.31
CA SER A 389 -5.50 13.00 0.05
C SER A 389 -5.94 14.47 0.13
N ILE A 390 -6.87 14.80 1.02
CA ILE A 390 -7.29 16.17 1.33
C ILE A 390 -7.34 16.35 2.85
N ASN A 391 -6.77 17.46 3.34
CA ASN A 391 -6.88 18.01 4.68
C ASN A 391 -7.98 19.09 4.70
N LEU A 392 -9.19 18.75 5.14
CA LEU A 392 -10.33 19.67 5.08
C LEU A 392 -10.11 21.00 5.81
N GLU A 393 -9.48 20.97 7.00
CA GLU A 393 -9.23 22.18 7.81
C GLU A 393 -8.21 23.14 7.17
N SER A 394 -7.58 22.78 6.04
CA SER A 394 -6.56 23.59 5.35
C SER A 394 -6.80 23.79 3.85
N GLU A 395 -7.45 22.83 3.18
CA GLU A 395 -7.58 22.79 1.71
C GLU A 395 -9.01 23.05 1.21
N PHE A 396 -10.04 22.85 2.04
CA PHE A 396 -11.46 22.84 1.60
C PHE A 396 -11.88 24.14 0.90
N ASP A 397 -11.60 25.28 1.51
CA ASP A 397 -11.95 26.60 0.98
C ASP A 397 -11.26 26.89 -0.35
N TYR A 398 -9.99 26.48 -0.46
CA TYR A 398 -9.18 26.71 -1.63
C TYR A 398 -9.65 25.87 -2.81
N ILE A 399 -9.90 24.57 -2.58
CA ILE A 399 -10.49 23.66 -3.57
C ILE A 399 -11.84 24.23 -4.02
N SER A 400 -12.70 24.65 -3.08
CA SER A 400 -14.04 25.17 -3.40
C SER A 400 -14.01 26.46 -4.22
N LYS A 401 -13.07 27.37 -3.96
CA LYS A 401 -12.91 28.65 -4.68
C LYS A 401 -12.26 28.50 -6.06
N THR A 402 -11.42 27.49 -6.26
CA THR A 402 -10.65 27.32 -7.52
C THR A 402 -11.20 26.24 -8.46
N PHE A 403 -12.19 25.47 -8.02
CA PHE A 403 -12.78 24.38 -8.78
C PHE A 403 -13.32 24.83 -10.15
N ASN A 404 -12.82 24.24 -11.23
CA ASN A 404 -13.24 24.55 -12.60
C ASN A 404 -13.77 23.34 -13.39
N TRP A 405 -13.90 22.17 -12.76
CA TRP A 405 -14.31 20.91 -13.41
C TRP A 405 -15.82 20.64 -13.41
N HIS A 406 -16.66 21.65 -13.22
CA HIS A 406 -18.12 21.52 -13.11
C HIS A 406 -18.77 20.64 -14.20
N ASP A 407 -18.29 20.70 -15.44
CA ASP A 407 -18.83 19.91 -16.56
C ASP A 407 -18.49 18.40 -16.49
N THR A 408 -17.38 18.05 -15.83
CA THR A 408 -16.88 16.66 -15.76
C THR A 408 -17.11 16.01 -14.40
N HIS A 409 -17.16 16.82 -13.35
CA HIS A 409 -17.29 16.42 -11.96
C HIS A 409 -18.33 17.29 -11.22
N PRO A 410 -19.59 17.39 -11.72
CA PRO A 410 -20.62 18.28 -11.17
C PRO A 410 -20.95 18.00 -9.70
N THR A 411 -20.71 16.77 -9.21
CA THR A 411 -21.05 16.38 -7.84
C THR A 411 -19.86 16.41 -6.86
N ALA A 412 -18.65 16.76 -7.32
CA ALA A 412 -17.46 16.71 -6.48
C ALA A 412 -17.51 17.67 -5.29
N LEU A 413 -17.92 18.93 -5.50
CA LEU A 413 -18.01 19.93 -4.43
C LEU A 413 -19.09 19.60 -3.41
N SER A 414 -20.29 19.17 -3.86
CA SER A 414 -21.38 18.81 -2.95
C SER A 414 -21.09 17.55 -2.12
N ASN A 415 -20.35 16.58 -2.69
CA ASN A 415 -19.86 15.41 -1.95
C ASN A 415 -18.72 15.77 -0.99
N LEU A 416 -17.82 16.70 -1.35
CA LEU A 416 -16.75 17.18 -0.46
C LEU A 416 -17.33 17.95 0.74
N ALA A 417 -18.32 18.81 0.49
CA ALA A 417 -19.10 19.54 1.48
C ALA A 417 -19.85 18.62 2.46
N LEU A 418 -20.56 17.60 1.93
CA LEU A 418 -21.16 16.54 2.75
C LEU A 418 -20.15 15.88 3.68
N ILE A 419 -18.99 15.51 3.13
CA ILE A 419 -17.93 14.83 3.89
C ILE A 419 -17.37 15.74 4.99
N ARG A 420 -17.22 17.04 4.72
CA ARG A 420 -16.78 18.04 5.71
C ARG A 420 -17.69 18.04 6.93
N ASP A 421 -19.01 18.15 6.72
CA ASP A 421 -19.97 18.25 7.81
C ASP A 421 -20.08 16.94 8.59
N CYS A 422 -20.10 15.79 7.90
CA CYS A 422 -20.08 14.49 8.55
C CYS A 422 -18.82 14.29 9.42
N LEU A 423 -17.63 14.68 8.93
CA LEU A 423 -16.38 14.57 9.68
C LEU A 423 -16.22 15.66 10.78
N ALA A 424 -17.08 16.68 10.81
CA ALA A 424 -17.15 17.63 11.92
C ALA A 424 -17.83 17.02 13.15
N ASP A 425 -18.90 16.25 12.94
CA ASP A 425 -19.68 15.55 13.98
C ASP A 425 -19.04 14.24 14.46
N LEU A 426 -18.29 13.56 13.59
CA LEU A 426 -17.63 12.28 13.88
C LEU A 426 -16.29 12.44 14.64
N PRO A 427 -15.78 11.37 15.27
CA PRO A 427 -14.48 11.38 15.94
C PRO A 427 -13.34 11.82 15.01
N ARG A 428 -12.30 12.50 15.54
CA ARG A 428 -11.14 12.95 14.71
C ARG A 428 -10.37 11.81 14.03
N THR A 429 -10.52 10.57 14.48
CA THR A 429 -9.96 9.36 13.84
C THR A 429 -10.79 8.87 12.65
N ALA A 430 -12.01 9.40 12.46
CA ALA A 430 -12.85 9.09 11.33
C ALA A 430 -12.30 9.75 10.05
N SER A 431 -12.55 9.10 8.92
CA SER A 431 -12.05 9.52 7.61
C SER A 431 -12.98 9.08 6.51
N ALA A 432 -12.96 9.82 5.40
CA ALA A 432 -13.81 9.56 4.26
C ALA A 432 -13.01 9.12 3.02
N VAL A 433 -13.69 8.46 2.09
CA VAL A 433 -13.11 8.04 0.81
C VAL A 433 -14.11 8.31 -0.31
N ILE A 434 -13.71 9.03 -1.36
CA ILE A 434 -14.47 9.13 -2.61
C ILE A 434 -13.81 8.25 -3.67
N VAL A 435 -14.62 7.47 -4.39
CA VAL A 435 -14.11 6.45 -5.32
C VAL A 435 -15.07 6.16 -6.47
N SER A 436 -14.51 5.99 -7.67
CA SER A 436 -15.29 5.53 -8.82
C SER A 436 -15.60 4.03 -8.70
N HIS A 437 -16.83 3.64 -9.03
CA HIS A 437 -17.27 2.24 -9.21
C HIS A 437 -16.32 1.36 -10.05
N ARG A 438 -15.46 1.95 -10.89
CA ARG A 438 -14.44 1.25 -11.69
C ARG A 438 -13.28 0.65 -10.86
N SER A 439 -13.21 0.96 -9.56
CA SER A 439 -12.06 0.64 -8.70
C SER A 439 -12.37 -0.21 -7.44
N PRO A 440 -13.12 -1.36 -7.51
CA PRO A 440 -13.48 -2.14 -6.32
C PRO A 440 -12.27 -2.66 -5.51
N ARG A 441 -11.17 -3.01 -6.17
CA ARG A 441 -9.92 -3.42 -5.50
C ARG A 441 -9.27 -2.26 -4.73
N SER A 442 -9.37 -1.04 -5.24
CA SER A 442 -8.85 0.16 -4.58
C SER A 442 -9.71 0.59 -3.40
N LEU A 443 -11.04 0.42 -3.50
CA LEU A 443 -11.98 0.51 -2.38
C LEU A 443 -11.47 -0.32 -1.19
N ILE A 444 -11.25 -1.62 -1.40
CA ILE A 444 -10.79 -2.55 -0.36
C ILE A 444 -9.43 -2.13 0.22
N ALA A 445 -8.47 -1.72 -0.63
CA ALA A 445 -7.13 -1.35 -0.18
C ALA A 445 -7.12 -0.13 0.77
N ASN A 446 -7.88 0.92 0.44
CA ASN A 446 -7.92 2.17 1.21
C ASN A 446 -8.85 2.07 2.45
N LEU A 447 -9.66 1.00 2.54
CA LEU A 447 -10.45 0.69 3.72
C LEU A 447 -9.67 -0.14 4.76
N ILE A 448 -8.72 -0.97 4.33
CA ILE A 448 -7.78 -1.66 5.23
C ILE A 448 -6.60 -0.75 5.64
N THR A 449 -6.29 0.28 4.84
CA THR A 449 -5.19 1.20 5.15
C THR A 449 -5.60 2.65 4.97
N ASN A 450 -5.50 3.46 6.04
CA ASN A 450 -5.85 4.89 6.00
C ASN A 450 -4.82 5.75 5.25
N LYS A 451 -4.34 5.28 4.11
CA LYS A 451 -3.30 5.89 3.29
C LYS A 451 -3.61 5.64 1.81
N PRO A 452 -3.54 6.67 0.95
CA PRO A 452 -3.68 6.49 -0.49
C PRO A 452 -2.63 5.53 -1.04
N ALA A 453 -2.93 4.89 -2.17
CA ALA A 453 -2.03 3.93 -2.82
C ALA A 453 -0.64 4.50 -3.18
N HIS A 454 -0.56 5.81 -3.36
CA HIS A 454 0.68 6.58 -3.49
C HIS A 454 0.65 7.77 -2.51
N SER A 455 1.80 8.19 -2.01
CA SER A 455 1.87 9.37 -1.14
C SER A 455 1.38 10.63 -1.89
N PRO A 456 0.52 11.48 -1.28
CA PRO A 456 0.10 12.75 -1.85
C PRO A 456 1.27 13.69 -2.16
N SER A 457 2.33 13.60 -1.34
CA SER A 457 3.47 14.51 -1.40
C SER A 457 4.61 14.03 -2.33
N LEU A 458 4.35 13.05 -3.21
CA LEU A 458 5.26 12.66 -4.29
C LEU A 458 4.98 13.50 -5.54
N ALA A 459 6.03 13.85 -6.28
CA ALA A 459 5.86 14.56 -7.56
C ALA A 459 5.02 13.73 -8.55
N HIS A 460 4.11 14.39 -9.28
CA HIS A 460 3.16 13.72 -10.18
C HIS A 460 3.89 12.85 -11.23
N ASP A 461 5.01 13.30 -11.77
CA ASP A 461 5.80 12.56 -12.78
C ASP A 461 6.40 11.24 -12.28
N LEU A 462 6.56 11.08 -10.96
CA LEU A 462 7.05 9.84 -10.35
C LEU A 462 5.94 8.78 -10.18
N LEU A 463 4.68 9.14 -10.48
CA LEU A 463 3.53 8.26 -10.34
C LEU A 463 3.28 7.46 -11.62
N PRO A 464 2.97 6.16 -11.54
CA PRO A 464 2.71 5.34 -12.72
C PRO A 464 1.44 5.82 -13.42
N ARG A 465 1.58 6.41 -14.62
CA ARG A 465 0.48 7.01 -15.42
C ARG A 465 -0.71 6.10 -15.74
N ARG A 466 -0.65 4.80 -15.43
CA ARG A 466 -1.74 3.85 -15.69
C ARG A 466 -2.70 3.79 -14.50
N ASN A 467 -3.98 4.10 -14.76
CA ASN A 467 -5.10 4.06 -13.81
C ASN A 467 -5.14 5.17 -12.72
N ILE A 468 -4.41 6.29 -12.87
CA ILE A 468 -4.46 7.40 -11.89
C ILE A 468 -5.88 8.00 -11.77
N GLN A 469 -6.57 8.18 -12.90
CA GLN A 469 -7.95 8.68 -13.00
C GLN A 469 -9.00 7.92 -12.18
N HIS A 470 -8.69 6.71 -11.69
CA HIS A 470 -9.60 5.90 -10.87
C HIS A 470 -9.00 5.54 -9.50
N GLN A 471 -7.98 6.30 -9.07
CA GLN A 471 -7.48 6.26 -7.70
C GLN A 471 -8.49 6.95 -6.76
N PRO A 472 -8.76 6.39 -5.58
CA PRO A 472 -9.65 7.01 -4.61
C PRO A 472 -8.98 8.19 -3.92
N THR A 473 -9.77 9.21 -3.59
CA THR A 473 -9.34 10.33 -2.75
C THR A 473 -9.66 10.01 -1.30
N ILE A 474 -8.65 10.00 -0.42
CA ILE A 474 -8.86 9.94 1.03
C ILE A 474 -9.07 11.35 1.56
N ILE A 475 -10.12 11.57 2.35
CA ILE A 475 -10.42 12.88 2.92
C ILE A 475 -10.40 12.73 4.44
N ARG A 476 -9.67 13.62 5.11
CA ARG A 476 -9.65 13.69 6.58
C ARG A 476 -10.06 15.09 6.98
N ARG A 477 -10.63 15.21 8.19
CA ARG A 477 -10.73 16.49 8.88
C ARG A 477 -9.35 17.15 8.94
N GLY A 478 -8.36 16.38 9.38
CA GLY A 478 -6.95 16.77 9.42
C GLY A 478 -6.69 17.84 10.47
N LEU A 479 -5.73 18.73 10.20
CA LEU A 479 -5.24 19.77 11.12
C LEU A 479 -5.07 21.10 10.38
N PRO A 480 -5.42 22.24 11.01
CA PRO A 480 -5.10 23.55 10.44
C PRO A 480 -3.59 23.73 10.35
N ILE A 481 -3.11 24.37 9.29
CA ILE A 481 -1.69 24.66 9.07
C ILE A 481 -1.46 26.16 9.20
N ARG A 482 -0.49 26.54 10.02
CA ARG A 482 0.02 27.92 10.12
C ARG A 482 1.51 27.96 9.87
N VAL A 483 1.97 29.07 9.30
CA VAL A 483 3.38 29.38 9.07
C VAL A 483 3.72 30.61 9.91
N SER A 484 4.80 30.49 10.69
CA SER A 484 5.40 31.59 11.46
C SER A 484 6.77 31.93 10.89
N ARG A 485 7.18 33.19 10.99
CA ARG A 485 8.51 33.68 10.58
C ARG A 485 9.30 34.37 11.71
N SER A 486 8.68 34.59 12.88
CA SER A 486 9.37 35.04 14.10
C SER A 486 9.35 33.97 15.18
N MET A 487 10.39 33.92 16.00
CA MET A 487 10.37 33.15 17.25
C MET A 487 9.34 33.68 18.25
N ASP A 488 8.96 34.97 18.17
CA ASP A 488 7.98 35.58 19.08
C ASP A 488 6.55 35.00 18.88
N ASP A 489 6.25 34.47 17.69
CA ASP A 489 4.98 33.81 17.37
C ASP A 489 4.98 32.30 17.76
N LEU A 490 6.07 31.82 18.37
CA LEU A 490 6.30 30.43 18.74
C LEU A 490 6.23 30.22 20.26
N ASP A 491 5.53 29.15 20.64
CA ASP A 491 5.46 28.63 22.00
C ASP A 491 6.64 27.68 22.18
N GLU A 492 7.68 28.16 22.87
CA GLU A 492 8.92 27.40 23.07
C GLU A 492 8.69 26.09 23.83
N ASP A 493 7.75 26.05 24.78
CA ASP A 493 7.46 24.84 25.57
C ASP A 493 6.74 23.76 24.74
N LYS A 494 5.74 24.14 23.95
CA LYS A 494 5.08 23.21 23.01
C LYS A 494 6.02 22.78 21.90
N LEU A 495 6.89 23.68 21.42
CA LEU A 495 7.92 23.36 20.43
C LEU A 495 8.95 22.37 21.00
N ALA A 496 9.38 22.54 22.26
CA ALA A 496 10.21 21.55 22.93
C ALA A 496 9.51 20.19 23.00
N HIS A 497 8.26 20.15 23.47
CA HIS A 497 7.51 18.91 23.65
C HIS A 497 7.42 18.07 22.36
N VAL A 498 7.03 18.67 21.23
CA VAL A 498 6.93 17.93 19.95
C VAL A 498 8.29 17.45 19.44
N LEU A 499 9.36 18.21 19.66
CA LEU A 499 10.71 17.80 19.28
C LEU A 499 11.21 16.64 20.17
N GLU A 500 11.02 16.74 21.49
CA GLU A 500 11.48 15.74 22.46
C GLU A 500 10.75 14.40 22.29
N GLU A 501 9.43 14.43 22.12
CA GLU A 501 8.60 13.24 21.83
C GLU A 501 8.90 12.63 20.44
N SER A 502 9.05 13.47 19.40
CA SER A 502 9.31 12.97 18.05
C SER A 502 10.71 12.39 17.86
N PHE A 503 11.72 12.85 18.62
CA PHE A 503 13.11 12.39 18.51
C PHE A 503 13.57 11.48 19.67
N GLY A 504 12.80 11.35 20.75
CA GLY A 504 13.09 10.51 21.91
C GLY A 504 14.29 10.96 22.73
N LYS A 505 14.56 12.28 22.77
CA LYS A 505 15.73 12.88 23.41
C LYS A 505 15.43 14.28 23.91
N THR A 506 16.02 14.65 25.04
CA THR A 506 15.93 16.01 25.60
C THR A 506 16.64 17.02 24.71
N LEU A 507 15.96 18.14 24.45
CA LEU A 507 16.45 19.26 23.66
C LEU A 507 17.30 20.18 24.53
N ASN A 508 18.47 20.58 24.05
CA ASN A 508 19.25 21.62 24.73
C ASN A 508 18.65 22.99 24.36
N ARG A 509 17.69 23.46 25.17
CA ARG A 509 16.78 24.56 24.83
C ARG A 509 17.49 25.89 24.55
N GLU A 510 18.26 26.43 25.50
CA GLU A 510 18.86 27.78 25.36
C GLU A 510 19.70 27.94 24.09
N PRO A 511 20.74 27.11 23.82
CA PRO A 511 21.59 27.33 22.64
C PRO A 511 20.88 27.03 21.32
N TYR A 512 19.78 26.26 21.38
CA TYR A 512 18.98 25.94 20.20
C TYR A 512 18.02 27.07 19.84
N TYR A 513 17.31 27.64 20.81
CA TYR A 513 16.42 28.77 20.58
C TYR A 513 17.19 30.06 20.30
N ASP A 514 18.37 30.28 20.89
CA ASP A 514 19.24 31.39 20.51
C ASP A 514 19.70 31.30 19.04
N ARG A 515 19.96 30.09 18.54
CA ARG A 515 20.22 29.87 17.10
C ARG A 515 18.98 30.17 16.26
N LEU A 516 17.79 29.68 16.65
CA LEU A 516 16.57 29.95 15.89
C LEU A 516 16.21 31.45 15.87
N ARG A 517 16.38 32.19 16.97
CA ARG A 517 16.14 33.65 17.01
C ARG A 517 17.00 34.43 16.01
N ARG A 518 18.15 33.89 15.60
CA ARG A 518 19.06 34.48 14.61
C ARG A 518 18.83 33.96 13.19
N ASP A 519 18.65 32.64 13.04
CA ASP A 519 18.74 31.94 11.75
C ASP A 519 17.38 31.42 11.23
N LEU A 520 16.27 31.54 11.97
CA LEU A 520 14.95 31.07 11.52
C LEU A 520 14.50 31.79 10.24
N ASP A 521 14.06 31.00 9.25
CA ASP A 521 13.44 31.50 8.01
C ASP A 521 11.91 31.39 8.10
N PHE A 522 11.43 30.21 8.48
CA PHE A 522 10.04 29.95 8.84
C PHE A 522 9.88 28.65 9.63
N CYS A 523 8.81 28.59 10.42
CA CYS A 523 8.33 27.38 11.08
C CYS A 523 6.88 27.10 10.66
N ILE A 524 6.64 25.91 10.10
CA ILE A 524 5.30 25.42 9.78
C ILE A 524 4.81 24.56 10.95
N ILE A 525 3.59 24.82 11.39
CA ILE A 525 2.98 24.19 12.57
C ILE A 525 1.61 23.65 12.15
N ALA A 526 1.41 22.35 12.34
CA ALA A 526 0.13 21.70 12.12
C ALA A 526 -0.59 21.45 13.45
N GLY A 527 -1.83 21.91 13.55
CA GLY A 527 -2.62 21.86 14.78
C GLY A 527 -1.98 22.66 15.92
N ASP A 528 -2.20 22.22 17.15
CA ASP A 528 -1.53 22.79 18.33
C ASP A 528 -0.19 22.06 18.58
N TYR A 529 0.83 22.39 17.77
CA TYR A 529 2.18 21.79 17.80
C TYR A 529 2.21 20.27 17.65
N GLN A 530 1.21 19.69 16.99
CA GLN A 530 1.11 18.24 16.79
C GLN A 530 2.10 17.73 15.72
N ALA A 531 2.51 18.61 14.81
CA ALA A 531 3.62 18.41 13.90
C ALA A 531 4.26 19.76 13.55
N VAL A 532 5.58 19.78 13.37
CA VAL A 532 6.35 20.99 13.04
C VAL A 532 7.45 20.73 12.01
N ALA A 533 7.63 21.68 11.10
CA ALA A 533 8.80 21.79 10.23
C ALA A 533 9.49 23.13 10.51
N ILE A 534 10.80 23.11 10.75
CA ILE A 534 11.60 24.31 11.06
C ILE A 534 12.66 24.45 9.98
N VAL A 535 12.64 25.59 9.28
CA VAL A 535 13.61 25.93 8.24
C VAL A 535 14.45 27.12 8.71
N THR A 536 15.77 26.99 8.59
CA THR A 536 16.75 28.06 8.89
C THR A 536 17.45 28.52 7.62
N ASN A 537 17.90 29.78 7.60
CA ASN A 537 18.74 30.35 6.56
C ASN A 537 20.21 30.14 6.94
N GLU A 538 20.82 29.04 6.50
CA GLU A 538 22.23 28.77 6.80
C GLU A 538 23.13 29.57 5.84
N ARG A 539 24.04 30.35 6.40
CA ARG A 539 25.04 31.12 5.65
C ARG A 539 26.42 30.47 5.76
N LEU A 540 27.22 30.60 4.70
CA LEU A 540 28.62 30.22 4.71
C LEU A 540 29.43 31.31 5.44
N HIS A 541 30.02 30.93 6.58
CA HIS A 541 30.90 31.77 7.37
C HIS A 541 32.36 31.30 7.22
N ASP A 542 33.27 32.26 7.15
CA ASP A 542 34.71 32.02 7.20
C ASP A 542 35.08 31.34 8.53
N PRO A 543 35.72 30.15 8.52
CA PRO A 543 36.12 29.45 9.75
C PRO A 543 37.11 30.20 10.64
N GLU A 544 37.91 31.12 10.08
CA GLU A 544 38.94 31.86 10.82
C GLU A 544 38.44 33.23 11.29
N THR A 545 37.58 33.91 10.51
CA THR A 545 37.12 35.28 10.82
C THR A 545 35.66 35.39 11.28
N GLY A 546 34.85 34.35 11.07
CA GLY A 546 33.42 34.32 11.40
C GLY A 546 32.53 35.22 10.52
N GLN A 547 33.10 35.98 9.58
CA GLN A 547 32.33 36.83 8.67
C GLN A 547 31.67 36.00 7.54
N PRO A 548 30.56 36.48 6.94
CA PRO A 548 29.98 35.83 5.77
C PRO A 548 30.99 35.76 4.62
N LEU A 549 31.05 34.63 3.92
CA LEU A 549 31.88 34.49 2.73
C LEU A 549 31.25 35.27 1.57
N VAL A 550 32.09 36.07 0.92
CA VAL A 550 31.73 36.88 -0.25
C VAL A 550 32.24 36.16 -1.50
N ASN A 551 31.40 36.00 -2.52
CA ASN A 551 31.79 35.35 -3.75
C ASN A 551 32.92 36.16 -4.44
N PRO A 552 34.11 35.57 -4.67
CA PRO A 552 35.26 36.30 -5.20
C PRO A 552 35.14 36.69 -6.69
N GLU A 553 34.16 36.15 -7.42
CA GLU A 553 33.91 36.50 -8.83
C GLU A 553 32.86 37.60 -9.01
N THR A 554 31.87 37.71 -8.11
CA THR A 554 30.78 38.70 -8.21
C THR A 554 30.89 39.85 -7.19
N GLY A 555 31.59 39.64 -6.06
CA GLY A 555 31.68 40.61 -4.97
C GLY A 555 30.41 40.70 -4.11
N GLU A 556 29.45 39.78 -4.30
CA GLU A 556 28.20 39.70 -3.54
C GLU A 556 28.31 38.64 -2.42
N GLU A 557 27.59 38.82 -1.32
CA GLU A 557 27.47 37.79 -0.27
C GLU A 557 26.89 36.50 -0.87
N GLU A 558 27.41 35.32 -0.48
CA GLU A 558 26.80 34.05 -0.91
C GLU A 558 25.36 33.92 -0.36
N GLU A 559 24.44 33.52 -1.24
CA GLU A 559 23.02 33.40 -0.92
C GLU A 559 22.77 32.35 0.18
N ALA A 560 21.94 32.69 1.17
CA ALA A 560 21.67 31.80 2.30
C ALA A 560 20.87 30.57 1.86
N ILE A 561 21.29 29.39 2.29
CA ILE A 561 20.65 28.11 1.93
C ILE A 561 19.47 27.86 2.87
N ALA A 562 18.29 27.61 2.29
CA ALA A 562 17.12 27.18 3.07
C ALA A 562 17.32 25.75 3.57
N TYR A 563 17.48 25.59 4.88
CA TYR A 563 17.85 24.34 5.53
C TYR A 563 16.75 23.82 6.44
N LEU A 564 16.22 22.63 6.16
CA LEU A 564 15.25 21.97 7.05
C LEU A 564 15.98 21.38 8.28
N ASP A 565 15.99 22.17 9.36
CA ASP A 565 16.68 21.86 10.61
C ASP A 565 15.93 20.84 11.49
N LYS A 566 14.59 20.89 11.50
CA LYS A 566 13.71 19.88 12.13
C LYS A 566 12.49 19.58 11.27
N PHE A 567 12.12 18.31 11.27
CA PHE A 567 10.86 17.80 10.74
C PHE A 567 10.35 16.76 11.74
N ALA A 568 9.34 17.13 12.53
CA ALA A 568 8.89 16.40 13.71
C ALA A 568 7.37 16.20 13.69
N VAL A 569 6.92 15.00 14.06
CA VAL A 569 5.51 14.61 14.07
C VAL A 569 5.28 13.70 15.27
N LEU A 570 4.32 14.08 16.13
CA LEU A 570 4.01 13.31 17.33
C LEU A 570 3.72 11.82 17.00
N PRO A 571 4.23 10.85 17.78
CA PRO A 571 4.09 9.41 17.49
C PRO A 571 2.64 8.94 17.28
N GLN A 572 1.66 9.59 17.91
CA GLN A 572 0.22 9.26 17.81
C GLN A 572 -0.37 9.60 16.43
N LEU A 573 0.28 10.49 15.65
CA LEU A 573 -0.17 10.93 14.33
C LEU A 573 0.68 10.34 13.18
N GLN A 574 1.70 9.55 13.52
CA GLN A 574 2.53 8.85 12.54
C GLN A 574 1.72 7.76 11.84
N GLY A 575 1.22 8.09 10.65
CA GLY A 575 0.41 7.20 9.83
C GLY A 575 -0.87 7.82 9.28
N ASP A 576 -1.33 8.94 9.85
CA ASP A 576 -2.61 9.58 9.49
C ASP A 576 -2.51 10.64 8.37
N GLY A 577 -1.44 10.58 7.56
CA GLY A 577 -1.20 11.53 6.46
C GLY A 577 -0.66 12.90 6.88
N THR A 578 -0.61 13.23 8.19
CA THR A 578 -0.03 14.49 8.73
C THR A 578 1.37 14.78 8.18
N VAL A 579 2.18 13.73 7.97
CA VAL A 579 3.53 13.82 7.40
C VAL A 579 3.52 14.32 5.95
N ASP A 580 2.56 13.86 5.14
CA ASP A 580 2.42 14.28 3.74
C ASP A 580 1.83 15.70 3.64
N PHE A 581 0.90 16.09 4.53
CA PHE A 581 0.37 17.46 4.61
C PHE A 581 1.45 18.47 5.02
N LEU A 582 2.25 18.15 6.05
CA LEU A 582 3.35 19.00 6.49
C LEU A 582 4.44 19.15 5.41
N TRP A 583 4.71 18.09 4.62
CA TRP A 583 5.61 18.18 3.48
C TRP A 583 5.04 19.00 2.32
N GLY A 584 3.73 18.93 2.08
CA GLY A 584 3.03 19.78 1.13
C GLY A 584 3.25 21.26 1.45
N ALA A 585 2.87 21.69 2.65
CA ALA A 585 3.08 23.05 3.12
C ALA A 585 4.56 23.48 3.10
N LEU A 586 5.50 22.58 3.44
CA LEU A 586 6.94 22.85 3.37
C LEU A 586 7.43 23.11 1.95
N ARG A 587 6.90 22.38 0.95
CA ARG A 587 7.20 22.63 -0.46
C ARG A 587 6.57 23.93 -0.92
N ASP A 588 5.33 24.23 -0.51
CA ASP A 588 4.63 25.45 -0.90
C ASP A 588 5.39 26.71 -0.41
N GLU A 589 5.88 26.70 0.84
CA GLU A 589 6.67 27.80 1.41
C GLU A 589 8.13 27.88 0.91
N SER A 590 8.78 26.77 0.58
CA SER A 590 10.17 26.78 0.09
C SER A 590 10.27 27.07 -1.41
N TRP A 591 9.29 26.65 -2.20
CA TRP A 591 9.30 26.84 -3.65
C TRP A 591 8.59 28.12 -4.13
N GLY A 592 7.54 28.62 -3.46
CA GLY A 592 6.90 29.91 -3.82
C GLY A 592 6.55 30.07 -5.31
N LEU A 593 6.20 28.96 -5.99
CA LEU A 593 6.63 28.75 -7.38
C LEU A 593 5.62 29.17 -8.47
N GLY A 594 4.46 29.75 -8.12
CA GLY A 594 3.38 29.98 -9.09
C GLY A 594 2.85 28.71 -9.80
N LEU A 595 3.28 27.53 -9.37
CA LEU A 595 2.73 26.24 -9.79
C LEU A 595 1.32 26.10 -9.21
N LEU A 596 0.40 25.59 -10.02
CA LEU A 596 -0.99 25.38 -9.61
C LEU A 596 -1.13 24.43 -8.39
N ASP A 597 -0.08 23.65 -8.14
CA ASP A 597 0.13 22.72 -7.02
C ASP A 597 0.34 23.38 -5.65
N ALA A 598 0.81 24.64 -5.61
CA ALA A 598 1.48 25.23 -4.45
C ALA A 598 0.71 26.44 -3.84
N LEU A 599 -0.61 26.42 -4.00
CA LEU A 599 -1.49 27.58 -3.77
C LEU A 599 -2.36 27.45 -2.50
N ASN A 600 -2.05 26.53 -1.59
CA ASN A 600 -2.79 26.40 -0.34
C ASN A 600 -2.63 27.67 0.54
N PRO A 601 -3.72 28.37 0.90
CA PRO A 601 -3.69 29.63 1.63
C PRO A 601 -3.50 29.40 3.14
N ASN A 602 -2.37 28.82 3.52
CA ASN A 602 -2.02 28.58 4.91
C ASN A 602 -1.88 29.92 5.66
N VAL A 603 -2.33 29.98 6.91
CA VAL A 603 -2.28 31.23 7.70
C VAL A 603 -0.83 31.64 7.97
N GLY A 604 -0.44 32.84 7.55
CA GLY A 604 0.96 33.33 7.61
C GLY A 604 1.88 32.78 6.51
N GLY A 605 1.37 31.93 5.63
CA GLY A 605 2.10 31.42 4.47
C GLY A 605 2.15 32.40 3.29
N LEU A 606 2.99 32.09 2.32
CA LEU A 606 3.24 32.89 1.12
C LEU A 606 2.15 32.76 0.03
N GLY A 607 1.22 31.80 0.16
CA GLY A 607 0.08 31.66 -0.77
C GLY A 607 0.48 31.48 -2.24
N GLY A 608 1.63 30.84 -2.49
CA GLY A 608 2.21 30.65 -3.82
C GLY A 608 2.99 31.84 -4.39
N GLN A 609 3.22 32.91 -3.61
CA GLN A 609 4.01 34.09 -3.99
C GLN A 609 5.39 34.08 -3.31
N GLY A 610 6.47 33.81 -4.04
CA GLY A 610 7.82 33.89 -3.46
C GLY A 610 8.94 33.85 -4.50
N ILE A 611 10.18 33.85 -4.01
CA ILE A 611 11.36 33.52 -4.81
C ILE A 611 11.66 32.03 -4.57
N PRO A 612 11.72 31.19 -5.62
CA PRO A 612 12.05 29.77 -5.47
C PRO A 612 13.45 29.56 -4.89
N ARG A 613 13.57 28.78 -3.81
CA ARG A 613 14.85 28.45 -3.17
C ARG A 613 15.07 26.94 -3.08
N ASP A 614 16.34 26.54 -3.13
CA ASP A 614 16.75 25.15 -2.94
C ASP A 614 16.58 24.77 -1.46
N LEU A 615 15.93 23.64 -1.18
CA LEU A 615 15.73 23.13 0.18
C LEU A 615 16.71 22.00 0.48
N VAL A 616 17.59 22.19 1.46
CA VAL A 616 18.63 21.22 1.85
C VAL A 616 18.37 20.66 3.24
N TRP A 617 18.64 19.38 3.48
CA TRP A 617 18.53 18.79 4.81
C TRP A 617 19.46 17.60 5.01
N ARG A 618 19.70 17.22 6.27
CA ARG A 618 20.45 16.00 6.59
C ARG A 618 19.69 15.10 7.56
N SER A 619 19.95 13.81 7.46
CA SER A 619 19.44 12.78 8.35
C SER A 619 20.56 11.82 8.74
N ARG A 620 20.42 11.09 9.85
CA ARG A 620 21.39 10.04 10.23
C ARG A 620 21.32 8.89 9.22
N SER A 621 22.45 8.30 8.80
CA SER A 621 22.46 7.28 7.74
C SER A 621 21.61 6.04 8.06
N ASN A 622 21.36 5.76 9.34
CA ASN A 622 20.54 4.64 9.83
C ASN A 622 19.08 5.02 10.14
N ASN A 623 18.62 6.24 9.87
CA ASN A 623 17.23 6.65 10.10
C ASN A 623 16.28 5.91 9.14
N PRO A 624 15.25 5.19 9.62
CA PRO A 624 14.28 4.51 8.76
C PRO A 624 13.52 5.44 7.81
N VAL A 625 13.38 6.73 8.13
CA VAL A 625 12.72 7.74 7.29
C VAL A 625 13.55 8.08 6.04
N ASN A 626 14.82 7.68 5.94
CA ASN A 626 15.69 8.00 4.79
C ASN A 626 15.15 7.50 3.44
N LYS A 627 14.34 6.43 3.42
CA LYS A 627 13.66 6.00 2.18
C LYS A 627 12.61 7.03 1.74
N TRP A 628 11.78 7.48 2.68
CA TRP A 628 10.74 8.49 2.45
C TRP A 628 11.33 9.85 2.00
N TYR A 629 12.47 10.25 2.59
CA TYR A 629 13.24 11.42 2.14
C TYR A 629 13.83 11.24 0.74
N PHE A 630 14.48 10.09 0.47
CA PHE A 630 15.03 9.79 -0.84
C PHE A 630 13.97 9.85 -1.96
N ASP A 631 12.76 9.37 -1.69
CA ASP A 631 11.66 9.39 -2.67
C ASP A 631 11.15 10.82 -2.99
N ARG A 632 11.52 11.82 -2.18
CA ARG A 632 11.11 13.24 -2.31
C ARG A 632 12.24 14.19 -2.69
N SER A 633 13.50 13.81 -2.46
CA SER A 633 14.68 14.60 -2.79
C SER A 633 15.02 14.53 -4.27
N THR A 634 15.32 15.68 -4.88
CA THR A 634 15.95 15.80 -6.20
C THR A 634 17.31 15.10 -6.23
N GLY A 635 18.09 15.21 -5.15
CA GLY A 635 19.36 14.52 -4.99
C GLY A 635 19.70 14.17 -3.54
N PHE A 636 20.69 13.30 -3.35
CA PHE A 636 21.15 12.86 -2.03
C PHE A 636 22.63 12.49 -2.05
N PHE A 637 23.31 12.67 -0.91
CA PHE A 637 24.72 12.32 -0.73
C PHE A 637 24.93 11.64 0.63
N LYS A 638 25.87 10.71 0.74
CA LYS A 638 26.20 10.04 2.02
C LYS A 638 27.52 10.56 2.56
N ILE A 639 27.44 11.29 3.67
CA ILE A 639 28.60 11.77 4.40
C ILE A 639 29.10 10.63 5.31
N PRO A 640 30.33 10.13 5.13
CA PRO A 640 30.88 9.08 5.98
C PRO A 640 30.97 9.56 7.45
N PRO A 641 30.92 8.64 8.43
CA PRO A 641 31.05 9.01 9.83
C PRO A 641 32.41 9.69 10.12
N PRO A 642 32.45 10.76 10.93
CA PRO A 642 33.71 11.28 11.48
C PRO A 642 34.31 10.24 12.45
N PRO A 643 35.62 10.28 12.73
CA PRO A 643 36.30 9.29 13.58
C PRO A 643 35.69 9.11 14.99
N SER A 644 35.02 10.14 15.50
CA SER A 644 34.32 10.18 16.79
C SER A 644 32.95 9.48 16.82
N SER A 645 32.41 9.06 15.66
CA SER A 645 31.07 8.47 15.56
C SER A 645 31.05 7.18 14.75
N LYS A 646 30.19 6.22 15.14
CA LYS A 646 29.92 5.02 14.31
C LYS A 646 28.80 5.24 13.28
N VAL A 647 28.17 6.42 13.26
CA VAL A 647 26.99 6.71 12.42
C VAL A 647 27.20 7.99 11.63
N GLY A 648 27.28 7.85 10.30
CA GLY A 648 27.38 8.97 9.36
C GLY A 648 26.05 9.72 9.16
N PHE A 649 26.04 10.57 8.14
CA PHE A 649 24.86 11.30 7.71
C PHE A 649 24.51 10.99 6.25
N ALA A 650 23.26 11.25 5.88
CA ALA A 650 22.82 11.40 4.51
C ALA A 650 22.31 12.85 4.36
N LEU A 651 22.91 13.59 3.44
CA LEU A 651 22.43 14.89 2.97
C LEU A 651 21.42 14.65 1.84
N PHE A 652 20.40 15.48 1.75
CA PHE A 652 19.35 15.46 0.74
C PHE A 652 19.07 16.89 0.31
N TRP A 653 18.64 17.08 -0.93
CA TRP A 653 18.20 18.39 -1.41
C TRP A 653 17.05 18.29 -2.41
N CYS A 654 16.26 19.36 -2.48
CA CYS A 654 15.27 19.63 -3.51
C CYS A 654 15.68 20.91 -4.24
N GLU A 655 16.00 20.79 -5.52
CA GLU A 655 16.33 21.93 -6.38
C GLU A 655 15.05 22.68 -6.77
N ALA A 656 15.09 24.01 -6.75
CA ALA A 656 14.05 24.85 -7.31
C ALA A 656 14.00 24.65 -8.84
N ASN A 657 12.80 24.45 -9.40
CA ASN A 657 12.63 24.19 -10.84
C ASN A 657 12.96 25.45 -11.67
N ARG A 658 14.23 25.60 -12.08
CA ARG A 658 14.71 26.74 -12.89
C ARG A 658 14.35 26.62 -14.38
N VAL A 659 13.07 26.49 -14.68
CA VAL A 659 12.56 26.31 -16.07
C VAL A 659 12.99 27.47 -16.97
N ASP A 660 12.99 28.70 -16.47
CA ASP A 660 13.41 29.88 -17.24
C ASP A 660 14.93 29.93 -17.51
N GLU A 661 15.78 29.42 -16.62
CA GLU A 661 17.21 29.24 -16.90
C GLU A 661 17.46 28.12 -17.90
N TYR A 662 16.67 27.05 -17.85
CA TYR A 662 16.72 25.96 -18.82
C TYR A 662 16.31 26.44 -20.22
N GLU A 663 15.22 27.18 -20.37
CA GLU A 663 14.81 27.76 -21.66
C GLU A 663 15.80 28.80 -22.19
N ARG A 664 16.32 29.68 -21.30
CA ARG A 664 17.31 30.70 -21.64
C ARG A 664 18.64 30.09 -22.07
N GLY A 665 19.18 29.15 -21.30
CA GLY A 665 20.42 28.45 -21.64
C GLY A 665 20.30 27.62 -22.93
N LYS A 666 19.12 27.04 -23.20
CA LYS A 666 18.82 26.37 -24.47
C LYS A 666 18.75 27.33 -25.67
N LYS A 667 18.30 28.57 -25.49
CA LYS A 667 18.37 29.65 -26.50
C LYS A 667 19.80 30.19 -26.68
N GLU A 668 20.60 30.20 -25.62
CA GLU A 668 22.01 30.66 -25.61
C GLU A 668 23.02 29.57 -26.03
N GLY A 669 22.57 28.34 -26.31
CA GLY A 669 23.44 27.23 -26.72
C GLY A 669 24.34 26.67 -25.61
N ARG A 670 24.03 26.94 -24.34
CA ARG A 670 24.72 26.38 -23.17
C ARG A 670 24.16 24.99 -22.84
N GLU A 671 25.03 24.04 -22.52
CA GLU A 671 24.61 22.76 -21.92
C GLU A 671 24.05 23.00 -20.52
N VAL A 672 22.73 23.21 -20.42
CA VAL A 672 22.03 23.18 -19.15
C VAL A 672 21.75 21.72 -18.80
N ARG A 673 22.30 21.25 -17.67
CA ARG A 673 21.99 19.92 -17.12
C ARG A 673 20.48 19.80 -16.90
N THR A 674 19.84 18.90 -17.65
CA THR A 674 18.48 18.45 -17.35
C THR A 674 18.47 17.69 -16.02
N THR A 675 17.60 18.10 -15.11
CA THR A 675 17.31 17.44 -13.83
C THR A 675 16.80 15.99 -14.03
N PRO A 676 17.03 15.08 -13.07
CA PRO A 676 18.35 14.73 -12.58
C PRO A 676 18.55 13.20 -12.54
N GLU A 677 19.64 12.71 -13.13
CA GLU A 677 20.27 11.52 -12.54
C GLU A 677 20.69 11.91 -11.12
N LYS A 678 20.08 11.30 -10.10
CA LYS A 678 20.42 11.57 -8.69
C LYS A 678 21.93 11.47 -8.50
N LEU A 679 22.59 12.62 -8.35
CA LEU A 679 24.05 12.75 -8.32
C LEU A 679 24.64 11.86 -7.22
N LYS A 680 25.24 10.73 -7.63
CA LYS A 680 25.81 9.75 -6.70
C LYS A 680 27.19 10.15 -6.17
N GLU A 681 27.89 11.05 -6.86
CA GLU A 681 29.28 11.40 -6.59
C GLU A 681 29.53 12.91 -6.73
N TRP A 682 30.39 13.43 -5.86
CA TRP A 682 30.91 14.80 -5.92
C TRP A 682 31.95 14.89 -7.03
N ALA A 683 31.64 15.61 -8.11
CA ALA A 683 32.67 16.05 -9.05
C ALA A 683 33.44 17.24 -8.42
N PRO A 684 34.76 17.17 -8.23
CA PRO A 684 35.51 18.28 -7.63
C PRO A 684 35.65 19.44 -8.63
N THR A 685 34.77 20.42 -8.52
CA THR A 685 34.94 21.73 -9.16
C THR A 685 36.15 22.44 -8.55
N SER A 686 37.27 22.39 -9.28
CA SER A 686 38.35 23.40 -9.29
C SER A 686 38.60 24.23 -8.02
N LEU A 687 39.21 23.62 -6.99
CA LEU A 687 40.04 24.37 -6.05
C LEU A 687 41.44 24.58 -6.67
N PRO A 688 42.00 25.80 -6.66
CA PRO A 688 43.31 26.08 -7.26
C PRO A 688 44.46 25.40 -6.50
N ARG A 689 45.30 24.65 -7.22
CA ARG A 689 46.48 23.94 -6.69
C ARG A 689 47.66 24.88 -6.40
N SER A 690 47.55 25.77 -5.41
CA SER A 690 48.64 26.67 -5.01
C SER A 690 49.22 26.43 -3.60
N LEU A 691 48.61 25.56 -2.77
CA LEU A 691 49.03 25.33 -1.37
C LEU A 691 49.18 23.84 -1.03
N CYS A 692 50.28 23.21 -1.50
CA CYS A 692 50.88 22.00 -0.91
C CYS A 692 52.19 21.63 -1.64
N PRO A 693 53.38 21.81 -1.03
CA PRO A 693 54.65 21.40 -1.65
C PRO A 693 55.03 19.93 -1.33
N SER A 694 55.50 19.25 -2.39
CA SER A 694 56.41 18.08 -2.37
C SER A 694 56.12 16.89 -1.45
N LEU A 695 55.80 15.75 -2.07
CA LEU A 695 56.56 14.50 -1.90
C LEU A 695 56.46 13.66 -3.19
N ALA A 696 57.61 13.38 -3.82
CA ALA A 696 57.74 12.49 -4.98
C ALA A 696 57.78 11.01 -4.50
N SER A 697 57.70 9.95 -5.30
CA SER A 697 57.91 9.78 -6.76
C SER A 697 57.11 8.53 -7.26
N PRO A 698 57.42 7.79 -8.37
CA PRO A 698 56.45 7.66 -9.45
C PRO A 698 55.95 6.23 -9.74
N ALA A 699 54.74 6.12 -10.29
CA ALA A 699 54.31 4.96 -11.07
C ALA A 699 53.43 5.43 -12.24
N SER A 700 53.95 5.36 -13.46
CA SER A 700 53.21 5.72 -14.68
C SER A 700 52.01 4.78 -14.91
N PRO A 701 50.89 5.26 -15.47
CA PRO A 701 49.72 4.43 -15.70
C PRO A 701 50.01 3.37 -16.76
N ILE A 702 49.78 2.11 -16.42
CA ILE A 702 49.77 1.03 -17.41
C ILE A 702 48.53 1.20 -18.29
N LEU A 703 48.74 1.59 -19.54
CA LEU A 703 47.78 1.34 -20.61
C LEU A 703 47.55 -0.17 -20.70
N ILE A 704 46.47 -0.68 -20.11
CA ILE A 704 46.02 -2.04 -20.39
C ILE A 704 45.26 -1.98 -21.72
N ALA A 705 45.95 -2.40 -22.78
CA ALA A 705 45.36 -2.60 -24.09
C ALA A 705 44.13 -3.54 -23.99
N ARG A 706 43.11 -3.27 -24.82
CA ARG A 706 41.90 -4.11 -24.92
C ARG A 706 42.29 -5.56 -25.22
N SER A 707 42.14 -6.43 -24.22
CA SER A 707 42.26 -7.87 -24.40
C SER A 707 40.97 -8.41 -25.06
N PRO A 708 41.04 -9.36 -26.01
CA PRO A 708 39.85 -9.97 -26.58
C PRO A 708 39.10 -10.78 -25.52
N LEU A 709 37.81 -10.51 -25.33
CA LEU A 709 36.90 -11.26 -24.45
C LEU A 709 37.32 -11.33 -22.97
N ALA A 710 37.42 -10.18 -22.30
CA ALA A 710 37.24 -10.15 -20.85
C ALA A 710 35.82 -10.63 -20.48
N MET A 711 35.70 -11.87 -19.99
CA MET A 711 34.41 -12.43 -19.57
C MET A 711 33.81 -11.60 -18.42
N ASP A 712 32.53 -11.22 -18.56
CA ASP A 712 31.79 -10.52 -17.52
C ASP A 712 31.66 -11.42 -16.28
N LYS A 713 32.27 -10.98 -15.17
CA LYS A 713 32.33 -11.75 -13.92
C LYS A 713 30.96 -12.03 -13.29
N ARG A 714 29.87 -11.37 -13.73
CA ARG A 714 28.51 -11.55 -13.21
C ARG A 714 27.64 -12.51 -14.02
N LEU A 715 28.08 -12.97 -15.19
CA LEU A 715 27.35 -13.90 -16.05
C LEU A 715 27.73 -15.37 -15.79
N PHE A 716 27.61 -15.82 -14.53
CA PHE A 716 28.14 -17.10 -14.04
C PHE A 716 27.73 -18.31 -14.88
N LEU A 717 26.43 -18.50 -15.13
CA LEU A 717 25.92 -19.61 -15.93
C LEU A 717 26.44 -19.54 -17.38
N ARG A 718 26.34 -18.37 -18.03
CA ARG A 718 26.76 -18.20 -19.42
C ARG A 718 28.26 -18.41 -19.61
N ASN A 719 29.08 -18.02 -18.62
CA ASN A 719 30.52 -18.29 -18.60
C ASN A 719 30.83 -19.77 -18.41
N ALA A 720 30.09 -20.49 -17.54
CA ALA A 720 30.25 -21.94 -17.36
C ALA A 720 29.93 -22.69 -18.66
N LEU A 721 28.77 -22.39 -19.27
CA LEU A 721 28.34 -22.99 -20.54
C LEU A 721 29.32 -22.70 -21.69
N ARG A 722 29.79 -21.45 -21.85
CA ARG A 722 30.83 -21.08 -22.84
C ARG A 722 32.18 -21.79 -22.62
N GLN A 723 32.46 -22.24 -21.40
CA GLN A 723 33.66 -23.02 -21.06
C GLN A 723 33.41 -24.55 -21.14
N ASN A 724 32.23 -24.98 -21.60
CA ASN A 724 31.77 -26.38 -21.59
C ASN A 724 31.90 -27.05 -20.21
N LYS A 725 31.67 -26.28 -19.14
CA LYS A 725 31.64 -26.78 -17.76
C LYS A 725 30.20 -27.14 -17.37
N PRO A 726 29.97 -28.30 -16.73
CA PRO A 726 28.68 -28.65 -16.15
C PRO A 726 28.12 -27.53 -15.26
N ALA A 727 26.88 -27.12 -15.54
CA ALA A 727 26.18 -26.06 -14.85
C ALA A 727 25.12 -26.62 -13.90
N VAL A 728 25.44 -26.64 -12.61
CA VAL A 728 24.59 -27.20 -11.56
C VAL A 728 23.72 -26.11 -10.96
N GLY A 729 22.44 -26.40 -10.72
CA GLY A 729 21.52 -25.43 -10.11
C GLY A 729 20.36 -26.08 -9.37
N MET A 730 19.38 -25.27 -8.97
CA MET A 730 18.16 -25.78 -8.33
C MET A 730 16.96 -24.85 -8.56
N TRP A 731 15.79 -25.37 -8.20
CA TRP A 731 14.51 -24.69 -8.37
C TRP A 731 14.05 -24.06 -7.05
N LEU A 732 13.73 -22.78 -7.11
CA LEU A 732 13.05 -22.02 -6.05
C LEU A 732 11.56 -21.94 -6.42
N THR A 733 10.72 -22.58 -5.61
CA THR A 733 9.27 -22.63 -5.79
C THR A 733 8.52 -21.83 -4.72
N MET A 734 9.18 -21.41 -3.63
CA MET A 734 8.60 -20.51 -2.63
C MET A 734 9.17 -19.09 -2.75
N PRO A 735 8.34 -18.04 -2.62
CA PRO A 735 8.82 -16.66 -2.61
C PRO A 735 9.57 -16.33 -1.32
N GLY A 736 10.50 -15.38 -1.40
CA GLY A 736 11.19 -14.81 -0.24
C GLY A 736 12.70 -14.63 -0.44
N THR A 737 13.16 -13.38 -0.32
CA THR A 737 14.59 -13.03 -0.49
C THR A 737 15.50 -13.70 0.55
N ALA A 738 15.00 -13.93 1.78
CA ALA A 738 15.76 -14.67 2.80
C ALA A 738 16.04 -16.12 2.37
N LEU A 739 15.02 -16.85 1.92
CA LEU A 739 15.15 -18.22 1.41
C LEU A 739 16.05 -18.28 0.17
N ALA A 740 15.81 -17.39 -0.79
CA ALA A 740 16.61 -17.30 -2.01
C ALA A 740 18.08 -17.00 -1.74
N ARG A 741 18.39 -16.12 -0.76
CA ARG A 741 19.76 -15.85 -0.33
C ARG A 741 20.38 -17.05 0.38
N THR A 742 19.68 -17.71 1.31
CA THR A 742 20.18 -18.92 1.97
C THR A 742 20.57 -19.99 0.94
N ILE A 743 19.73 -20.20 -0.07
CA ILE A 743 20.01 -21.13 -1.17
C ILE A 743 21.19 -20.63 -2.03
N ALA A 744 21.21 -19.36 -2.44
CA ALA A 744 22.28 -18.82 -3.28
C ALA A 744 23.65 -18.77 -2.61
N THR A 745 23.73 -18.86 -1.28
CA THR A 745 25.00 -19.02 -0.55
C THR A 745 25.52 -20.47 -0.49
N VAL A 746 24.79 -21.46 -1.01
CA VAL A 746 25.26 -22.85 -1.09
C VAL A 746 26.38 -22.98 -2.13
N PRO A 747 27.61 -23.40 -1.74
CA PRO A 747 28.72 -23.50 -2.67
C PRO A 747 28.45 -24.50 -3.80
N GLY A 748 28.83 -24.13 -5.03
CA GLY A 748 28.74 -25.00 -6.21
C GLY A 748 27.47 -24.84 -7.05
N LEU A 749 26.49 -24.03 -6.63
CA LEU A 749 25.38 -23.62 -7.51
C LEU A 749 25.87 -22.56 -8.52
N ASN A 750 25.62 -22.80 -9.80
CA ASN A 750 25.86 -21.85 -10.89
C ASN A 750 24.61 -21.05 -11.23
N TRP A 751 23.42 -21.65 -11.03
CA TRP A 751 22.14 -21.03 -11.33
C TRP A 751 21.05 -21.42 -10.32
N ILE A 752 20.07 -20.53 -10.17
CA ILE A 752 18.79 -20.82 -9.51
C ILE A 752 17.69 -20.41 -10.49
N LEU A 753 16.72 -21.29 -10.67
CA LEU A 753 15.51 -20.99 -11.41
C LEU A 753 14.41 -20.63 -10.42
N ILE A 754 13.77 -19.47 -10.61
CA ILE A 754 12.50 -19.17 -9.95
C ILE A 754 11.36 -19.65 -10.82
N ASP A 755 10.49 -20.47 -10.24
CA ASP A 755 9.38 -21.10 -10.96
C ASP A 755 8.11 -20.25 -10.83
N GLY A 756 7.78 -19.52 -11.89
CA GLY A 756 6.53 -18.76 -11.99
C GLY A 756 5.37 -19.55 -12.59
N GLU A 757 5.55 -20.81 -13.01
CA GLU A 757 4.49 -21.63 -13.61
C GLU A 757 3.79 -22.54 -12.58
N HIS A 758 4.54 -23.22 -11.73
CA HIS A 758 3.99 -24.09 -10.66
C HIS A 758 4.39 -23.66 -9.25
N GLY A 759 5.41 -22.81 -9.12
CA GLY A 759 5.79 -22.22 -7.86
C GLY A 759 4.83 -21.12 -7.40
N LEU A 760 4.98 -20.71 -6.15
CA LEU A 760 4.29 -19.59 -5.53
C LEU A 760 5.00 -18.24 -5.82
N VAL A 761 5.91 -18.20 -6.81
CA VAL A 761 6.68 -17.01 -7.17
C VAL A 761 5.96 -16.26 -8.28
N THR A 762 5.75 -14.96 -8.11
CA THR A 762 5.02 -14.12 -9.06
C THR A 762 5.93 -13.10 -9.74
N ASP A 763 5.41 -12.44 -10.77
CA ASP A 763 6.10 -11.39 -11.53
C ASP A 763 6.56 -10.18 -10.68
N ARG A 764 5.93 -9.98 -9.52
CA ARG A 764 6.34 -9.03 -8.49
C ARG A 764 7.66 -9.42 -7.82
N ASP A 765 7.85 -10.70 -7.55
CA ASP A 765 9.01 -11.22 -6.81
C ASP A 765 10.27 -11.24 -7.67
N PHE A 766 10.10 -11.30 -9.00
CA PHE A 766 11.17 -11.43 -10.00
C PHE A 766 12.34 -10.46 -9.75
N TYR A 767 12.07 -9.17 -9.48
CA TYR A 767 13.11 -8.16 -9.33
C TYR A 767 13.91 -8.32 -8.03
N GLU A 768 13.24 -8.53 -6.90
CA GLU A 768 13.88 -8.68 -5.59
C GLU A 768 14.67 -9.99 -5.50
N LEU A 769 14.10 -11.09 -6.02
CA LEU A 769 14.78 -12.39 -6.09
C LEU A 769 15.99 -12.35 -7.03
N ASN A 770 15.88 -11.66 -8.18
CA ASN A 770 16.98 -11.51 -9.13
C ASN A 770 18.18 -10.78 -8.55
N ASN A 771 17.96 -9.60 -7.96
CA ASN A 771 19.04 -8.85 -7.33
C ASN A 771 19.63 -9.60 -6.13
N THR A 772 18.80 -10.31 -5.35
CA THR A 772 19.25 -11.15 -4.24
C THR A 772 20.17 -12.27 -4.71
N ILE A 773 19.74 -13.08 -5.69
CA ILE A 773 20.46 -14.25 -6.19
C ILE A 773 21.73 -13.83 -6.94
N SER A 774 21.62 -12.84 -7.85
CA SER A 774 22.77 -12.32 -8.61
C SER A 774 23.84 -11.69 -7.70
N SER A 775 23.46 -11.06 -6.58
CA SER A 775 24.42 -10.54 -5.60
C SER A 775 25.25 -11.61 -4.89
N CYS A 776 24.78 -12.87 -4.89
CA CYS A 776 25.48 -14.00 -4.25
C CYS A 776 26.43 -14.74 -5.21
N GLY A 777 26.55 -14.30 -6.47
CA GLY A 777 27.40 -14.93 -7.46
C GLY A 777 26.75 -16.11 -8.22
N VAL A 778 25.42 -16.13 -8.28
CA VAL A 778 24.61 -17.20 -8.90
C VAL A 778 23.70 -16.57 -9.96
N SER A 779 23.58 -17.19 -11.13
CA SER A 779 22.71 -16.66 -12.20
C SER A 779 21.24 -16.97 -11.95
N LEU A 780 20.36 -15.97 -12.05
CA LEU A 780 18.91 -16.20 -12.04
C LEU A 780 18.41 -16.62 -13.43
N ILE A 781 17.60 -17.69 -13.45
CA ILE A 781 16.68 -18.01 -14.53
C ILE A 781 15.24 -17.75 -14.04
N ILE A 782 14.40 -17.17 -14.88
CA ILE A 782 12.95 -17.04 -14.62
C ILE A 782 12.19 -17.98 -15.55
N ARG A 783 11.39 -18.90 -14.99
CA ARG A 783 10.39 -19.65 -15.76
C ARG A 783 9.06 -18.92 -15.72
N ILE A 784 8.54 -18.56 -16.89
CA ILE A 784 7.23 -17.90 -17.02
C ILE A 784 6.13 -18.94 -17.32
N PRO A 785 4.86 -18.70 -16.95
CA PRO A 785 3.76 -19.64 -17.21
C PRO A 785 3.52 -19.98 -18.69
N TYR A 786 3.72 -19.00 -19.59
CA TYR A 786 3.39 -19.12 -21.00
C TYR A 786 4.14 -18.09 -21.85
N ALA A 787 4.23 -18.33 -23.15
CA ALA A 787 5.00 -17.56 -24.14
C ALA A 787 4.41 -16.17 -24.50
N GLU A 788 3.88 -15.43 -23.52
CA GLU A 788 3.28 -14.11 -23.74
C GLU A 788 4.32 -12.97 -23.73
N GLY A 789 4.27 -12.09 -24.73
CA GLY A 789 5.23 -11.00 -24.88
C GLY A 789 5.29 -10.04 -23.68
N TRP A 790 4.18 -9.84 -22.97
CA TRP A 790 4.15 -9.01 -21.76
C TRP A 790 4.74 -9.71 -20.53
N LEU A 791 4.63 -11.04 -20.42
CA LEU A 791 5.28 -11.85 -19.38
C LEU A 791 6.79 -11.94 -19.63
N ILE A 792 7.19 -12.23 -20.88
CA ILE A 792 8.58 -12.20 -21.34
C ILE A 792 9.21 -10.85 -21.00
N LYS A 793 8.54 -9.74 -21.35
CA LYS A 793 9.03 -8.39 -21.01
C LYS A 793 9.17 -8.20 -19.50
N ARG A 794 8.18 -8.55 -18.67
CA ARG A 794 8.27 -8.37 -17.20
C ARG A 794 9.37 -9.22 -16.55
N ALA A 795 9.55 -10.46 -16.99
CA ALA A 795 10.65 -11.32 -16.55
C ALA A 795 12.01 -10.72 -16.91
N LEU A 796 12.18 -10.26 -18.15
CA LEU A 796 13.47 -9.71 -18.60
C LEU A 796 13.74 -8.30 -18.05
N ASP A 797 12.72 -7.48 -17.83
CA ASP A 797 12.83 -6.12 -17.29
C ASP A 797 13.15 -6.10 -15.77
N SER A 798 13.03 -7.25 -15.10
CA SER A 798 13.52 -7.45 -13.72
C SER A 798 15.05 -7.66 -13.65
N GLY A 799 15.70 -7.83 -14.81
CA GLY A 799 17.14 -8.09 -14.94
C GLY A 799 17.50 -9.58 -15.06
N ALA A 800 16.58 -10.46 -15.44
CA ALA A 800 16.85 -11.90 -15.54
C ALA A 800 18.03 -12.21 -16.49
N GLN A 801 18.92 -13.11 -16.06
CA GLN A 801 20.07 -13.55 -16.87
C GLN A 801 19.72 -14.73 -17.79
N GLY A 802 18.69 -15.51 -17.43
CA GLY A 802 18.06 -16.51 -18.30
C GLY A 802 16.54 -16.43 -18.25
N LEU A 803 15.91 -16.70 -19.38
CA LEU A 803 14.45 -16.84 -19.51
C LEU A 803 14.13 -18.26 -19.94
N MET A 804 13.27 -18.95 -19.19
CA MET A 804 12.75 -20.26 -19.53
C MET A 804 11.26 -20.16 -19.90
N VAL A 805 10.89 -20.78 -21.02
CA VAL A 805 9.49 -20.86 -21.48
C VAL A 805 9.08 -22.34 -21.61
N PRO A 806 8.05 -22.80 -20.90
CA PRO A 806 7.51 -24.17 -20.95
C PRO A 806 6.70 -24.42 -22.23
N MET A 807 6.28 -25.67 -22.43
CA MET A 807 5.33 -26.10 -23.45
C MET A 807 5.69 -25.63 -24.87
N ILE A 808 6.97 -25.74 -25.25
CA ILE A 808 7.41 -25.43 -26.61
C ILE A 808 7.15 -26.63 -27.52
N HIS A 809 6.18 -26.46 -28.42
CA HIS A 809 5.73 -27.50 -29.34
C HIS A 809 6.31 -27.38 -30.76
N THR A 810 6.59 -26.15 -31.23
CA THR A 810 6.97 -25.88 -32.63
C THR A 810 8.11 -24.87 -32.77
N ALA A 811 8.84 -24.94 -33.88
CA ALA A 811 9.90 -23.99 -34.21
C ALA A 811 9.39 -22.55 -34.47
N GLU A 812 8.11 -22.39 -34.79
CA GLU A 812 7.48 -21.06 -34.91
C GLU A 812 7.32 -20.40 -33.53
N LEU A 813 6.82 -21.14 -32.53
CA LEU A 813 6.71 -20.65 -31.16
C LEU A 813 8.10 -20.31 -30.59
N ALA A 814 9.10 -21.14 -30.86
CA ALA A 814 10.50 -20.87 -30.52
C ALA A 814 11.03 -19.56 -31.14
N ARG A 815 10.76 -19.32 -32.45
CA ARG A 815 11.11 -18.05 -33.12
C ARG A 815 10.39 -16.84 -32.50
N SER A 816 9.13 -17.00 -32.12
CA SER A 816 8.34 -15.95 -31.43
C SER A 816 8.97 -15.58 -30.08
N VAL A 817 9.31 -16.58 -29.25
CA VAL A 817 9.98 -16.36 -27.96
C VAL A 817 11.31 -15.61 -28.12
N VAL A 818 12.16 -16.00 -29.08
CA VAL A 818 13.42 -15.29 -29.36
C VAL A 818 13.16 -13.83 -29.75
N SER A 819 12.25 -13.60 -30.69
CA SER A 819 11.89 -12.26 -31.17
C SER A 819 11.39 -11.36 -30.03
N LEU A 820 10.54 -11.87 -29.14
CA LEU A 820 10.02 -11.14 -27.98
C LEU A 820 11.06 -10.90 -26.87
N SER A 821 12.14 -11.69 -26.84
CA SER A 821 13.17 -11.66 -25.79
C SER A 821 14.36 -10.75 -26.11
N LYS A 822 14.70 -10.57 -27.40
CA LYS A 822 15.87 -9.81 -27.85
C LYS A 822 15.49 -8.39 -28.30
N PHE A 823 16.37 -7.42 -28.06
CA PHE A 823 16.26 -6.07 -28.60
C PHE A 823 16.60 -6.03 -30.10
N ALA A 824 16.16 -4.97 -30.78
CA ALA A 824 16.51 -4.72 -32.17
C ALA A 824 18.05 -4.67 -32.36
N PRO A 825 18.60 -5.19 -33.48
CA PRO A 825 17.91 -5.76 -34.64
C PRO A 825 17.58 -7.25 -34.52
N GLN A 826 17.93 -7.94 -33.41
CA GLN A 826 17.73 -9.39 -33.26
C GLN A 826 16.30 -9.78 -32.86
N GLY A 827 15.51 -8.83 -32.37
CA GLY A 827 14.12 -9.03 -31.96
C GLY A 827 13.38 -7.70 -31.80
N ILE A 828 12.22 -7.76 -31.17
CA ILE A 828 11.25 -6.65 -31.03
C ILE A 828 10.97 -6.29 -29.55
N ARG A 829 11.80 -6.74 -28.61
CA ARG A 829 11.66 -6.36 -27.19
C ARG A 829 11.74 -4.84 -27.05
N GLY A 830 10.74 -4.23 -26.42
CA GLY A 830 10.75 -2.78 -26.17
C GLY A 830 11.59 -2.40 -24.95
N CYS A 831 12.55 -1.48 -25.11
CA CYS A 831 13.35 -0.91 -24.02
C CYS A 831 12.50 0.01 -23.10
N GLY A 832 13.03 0.40 -21.94
CA GLY A 832 12.40 1.38 -21.03
C GLY A 832 12.26 0.99 -19.55
N SER A 833 12.76 -0.17 -19.10
CA SER A 833 12.86 -0.46 -17.66
C SER A 833 14.12 0.19 -17.07
N PRO A 834 13.98 1.11 -16.09
CA PRO A 834 15.12 1.81 -15.49
C PRO A 834 15.89 0.95 -14.47
N PHE A 835 15.50 -0.31 -14.24
CA PHE A 835 16.04 -1.15 -13.16
C PHE A 835 16.76 -2.42 -13.64
N THR A 836 16.61 -2.80 -14.92
CA THR A 836 17.14 -4.05 -15.48
C THR A 836 18.65 -4.22 -15.27
N HIS A 837 19.39 -3.13 -15.39
CA HIS A 837 20.85 -3.11 -15.33
C HIS A 837 21.40 -3.38 -13.92
N HIS A 838 20.58 -3.25 -12.85
CA HIS A 838 21.02 -3.41 -11.46
C HIS A 838 21.62 -4.80 -11.17
N ALA A 839 21.00 -5.88 -11.67
CA ALA A 839 21.48 -7.25 -11.46
C ALA A 839 22.77 -7.58 -12.23
N PHE A 840 23.04 -6.83 -13.29
CA PHE A 840 24.29 -6.86 -14.05
C PHE A 840 25.32 -5.87 -13.48
N GLY A 841 24.90 -4.94 -12.62
CA GLY A 841 25.72 -3.91 -11.96
C GLY A 841 26.52 -3.03 -12.93
N VAL A 842 25.96 -2.82 -14.13
CA VAL A 842 26.42 -1.89 -15.19
C VAL A 842 25.42 -0.74 -15.28
N ASP A 843 25.67 0.29 -16.10
CA ASP A 843 24.64 1.31 -16.39
C ASP A 843 23.59 0.83 -17.43
N ALA A 844 22.58 1.66 -17.68
CA ALA A 844 21.48 1.32 -18.58
C ALA A 844 21.92 1.16 -20.05
N ALA A 845 22.86 1.98 -20.53
CA ALA A 845 23.34 1.97 -21.91
C ALA A 845 24.31 0.79 -22.14
N GLU A 846 25.19 0.51 -21.18
CA GLU A 846 26.04 -0.69 -21.19
C GLU A 846 25.19 -1.97 -21.12
N TYR A 847 24.10 -1.98 -20.36
CA TYR A 847 23.15 -3.10 -20.38
C TYR A 847 22.49 -3.25 -21.76
N GLU A 848 21.90 -2.21 -22.33
CA GLU A 848 21.21 -2.28 -23.63
C GLU A 848 22.14 -2.79 -24.74
N ALA A 849 23.37 -2.28 -24.80
CA ALA A 849 24.39 -2.71 -25.76
C ALA A 849 24.81 -4.19 -25.60
N LYS A 850 24.65 -4.79 -24.41
CA LYS A 850 25.08 -6.17 -24.09
C LYS A 850 23.94 -7.14 -23.83
N ALA A 851 22.69 -6.69 -23.74
CA ALA A 851 21.55 -7.49 -23.27
C ALA A 851 21.27 -8.72 -24.14
N ASN A 852 21.33 -8.57 -25.46
CA ASN A 852 21.18 -9.69 -26.39
C ASN A 852 22.28 -10.75 -26.22
N ASP A 853 23.49 -10.29 -25.91
CA ASP A 853 24.72 -11.07 -25.74
C ASP A 853 24.92 -11.62 -24.33
N SER A 854 24.11 -11.22 -23.35
CA SER A 854 24.15 -11.69 -21.96
C SER A 854 22.98 -12.60 -21.59
N LEU A 855 21.79 -12.39 -22.16
CA LEU A 855 20.60 -13.20 -21.94
C LEU A 855 20.73 -14.61 -22.55
N LEU A 856 20.44 -15.64 -21.75
CA LEU A 856 20.19 -17.02 -22.20
C LEU A 856 18.70 -17.25 -22.49
N THR A 857 18.36 -17.60 -23.73
CA THR A 857 17.01 -18.07 -24.11
C THR A 857 16.92 -19.58 -23.94
N ILE A 858 16.04 -20.04 -23.04
CA ILE A 858 15.89 -21.44 -22.66
C ILE A 858 14.48 -21.92 -23.04
N LEU A 859 14.39 -22.95 -23.86
CA LEU A 859 13.12 -23.52 -24.31
C LEU A 859 12.91 -24.88 -23.65
N GLN A 860 11.80 -25.06 -22.95
CA GLN A 860 11.48 -26.29 -22.25
C GLN A 860 10.58 -27.20 -23.10
N ILE A 861 11.06 -28.44 -23.31
CA ILE A 861 10.46 -29.50 -24.11
C ILE A 861 9.92 -30.56 -23.15
N GLU A 862 8.59 -30.71 -23.16
CA GLU A 862 7.87 -31.62 -22.26
C GLU A 862 6.60 -32.19 -22.91
N SER A 863 6.59 -32.26 -24.25
CA SER A 863 5.46 -32.77 -25.02
C SER A 863 5.91 -33.70 -26.13
N ARG A 864 5.02 -34.60 -26.54
CA ARG A 864 5.21 -35.46 -27.72
C ARG A 864 5.47 -34.64 -28.99
N GLU A 865 4.70 -33.58 -29.22
CA GLU A 865 4.87 -32.69 -30.38
C GLU A 865 6.23 -31.96 -30.36
N GLY A 866 6.67 -31.47 -29.20
CA GLY A 866 7.99 -30.83 -29.05
C GLY A 866 9.16 -31.80 -29.20
N LEU A 867 8.97 -33.09 -28.91
CA LEU A 867 9.92 -34.17 -29.21
C LEU A 867 9.95 -34.46 -30.72
N GLU A 868 8.80 -34.49 -31.40
CA GLU A 868 8.68 -34.77 -32.83
C GLU A 868 9.23 -33.62 -33.70
N ASN A 869 9.23 -32.38 -33.19
CA ASN A 869 9.75 -31.18 -33.86
C ASN A 869 11.15 -30.74 -33.35
N ILE A 870 11.86 -31.58 -32.60
CA ILE A 870 13.02 -31.14 -31.80
C ILE A 870 14.18 -30.60 -32.63
N GLU A 871 14.49 -31.19 -33.78
CA GLU A 871 15.55 -30.73 -34.68
C GLU A 871 15.27 -29.31 -35.20
N GLU A 872 14.01 -29.01 -35.56
CA GLU A 872 13.62 -27.69 -36.03
C GLU A 872 13.65 -26.65 -34.91
N ILE A 873 13.21 -27.01 -33.70
CA ILE A 873 13.24 -26.13 -32.52
C ILE A 873 14.69 -25.82 -32.12
N ALA A 874 15.54 -26.83 -32.04
CA ALA A 874 16.95 -26.68 -31.69
C ALA A 874 17.75 -25.90 -32.74
N ALA A 875 17.34 -25.94 -34.02
CA ALA A 875 17.96 -25.16 -35.09
C ALA A 875 17.67 -23.64 -35.03
N VAL A 876 16.70 -23.18 -34.22
CA VAL A 876 16.30 -21.76 -34.19
C VAL A 876 17.46 -20.84 -33.73
N PRO A 877 17.83 -19.81 -34.51
CA PRO A 877 18.79 -18.79 -34.08
C PRO A 877 18.30 -18.04 -32.84
N GLY A 878 19.20 -17.74 -31.90
CA GLY A 878 18.87 -17.02 -30.66
C GLY A 878 18.32 -17.90 -29.52
N VAL A 879 18.05 -19.19 -29.76
CA VAL A 879 17.91 -20.21 -28.70
C VAL A 879 19.31 -20.60 -28.20
N ASP A 880 19.53 -20.58 -26.89
CA ASP A 880 20.82 -20.94 -26.27
C ASP A 880 20.79 -22.35 -25.65
N VAL A 881 19.66 -22.73 -25.03
CA VAL A 881 19.51 -23.97 -24.24
C VAL A 881 18.17 -24.65 -24.55
N ILE A 882 18.19 -25.97 -24.73
CA ILE A 882 16.99 -26.83 -24.68
C ILE A 882 16.94 -27.49 -23.30
N PHE A 883 15.83 -27.35 -22.60
CA PHE A 883 15.59 -27.93 -21.28
C PHE A 883 14.52 -29.03 -21.37
N ILE A 884 14.73 -30.17 -20.73
CA ILE A 884 13.76 -31.27 -20.72
C ILE A 884 12.95 -31.23 -19.43
N GLY A 885 11.62 -31.20 -19.55
CA GLY A 885 10.65 -31.42 -18.47
C GLY A 885 10.21 -32.89 -18.44
N PRO A 886 10.90 -33.79 -17.70
CA PRO A 886 10.74 -35.23 -17.88
C PRO A 886 9.41 -35.76 -17.31
N PHE A 887 8.80 -35.08 -16.34
CA PHE A 887 7.52 -35.52 -15.78
C PHE A 887 6.38 -35.36 -16.79
N ASP A 888 6.28 -34.18 -17.38
CA ASP A 888 5.21 -33.86 -18.32
C ASP A 888 5.49 -34.43 -19.73
N LEU A 889 6.77 -34.61 -20.11
CA LEU A 889 7.13 -35.40 -21.29
C LEU A 889 6.58 -36.84 -21.20
N ALA A 890 6.81 -37.53 -20.07
CA ALA A 890 6.30 -38.88 -19.86
C ALA A 890 4.76 -38.93 -19.89
N LYS A 891 4.07 -37.95 -19.29
CA LYS A 891 2.59 -37.84 -19.34
C LYS A 891 2.07 -37.55 -20.75
N SER A 892 2.67 -36.61 -21.47
CA SER A 892 2.26 -36.22 -22.83
C SER A 892 2.48 -37.34 -23.84
N MET A 893 3.50 -38.17 -23.62
CA MET A 893 3.72 -39.37 -24.40
C MET A 893 2.84 -40.56 -24.00
N ASP A 894 2.18 -40.51 -22.83
CA ASP A 894 1.48 -41.63 -22.16
C ASP A 894 2.38 -42.86 -21.91
N VAL A 895 3.60 -42.61 -21.40
CA VAL A 895 4.60 -43.66 -21.12
C VAL A 895 4.99 -43.68 -19.64
N LYS A 896 5.49 -44.84 -19.18
CA LYS A 896 6.00 -44.98 -17.81
C LYS A 896 7.20 -44.05 -17.58
N PHE A 897 7.06 -43.11 -16.65
CA PHE A 897 8.16 -42.25 -16.21
C PHE A 897 9.39 -43.08 -15.80
N GLY A 898 10.53 -42.76 -16.44
CA GLY A 898 11.82 -43.43 -16.24
C GLY A 898 11.99 -44.78 -16.97
N GLY A 899 10.96 -45.29 -17.67
CA GLY A 899 11.07 -46.50 -18.50
C GLY A 899 11.76 -46.25 -19.85
N ASP A 900 12.04 -47.32 -20.58
CA ASP A 900 12.91 -47.32 -21.77
C ASP A 900 12.47 -46.32 -22.85
N GLU A 901 11.17 -46.23 -23.17
CA GLU A 901 10.64 -45.27 -24.14
C GLU A 901 10.86 -43.81 -23.71
N HIS A 902 10.71 -43.53 -22.42
CA HIS A 902 10.96 -42.20 -21.86
C HIS A 902 12.45 -41.85 -21.86
N GLN A 903 13.33 -42.82 -21.52
CA GLN A 903 14.77 -42.63 -21.61
C GLN A 903 15.24 -42.43 -23.06
N LYS A 904 14.62 -43.15 -24.02
CA LYS A 904 14.90 -42.97 -25.45
C LYS A 904 14.51 -41.57 -25.92
N ALA A 905 13.34 -41.05 -25.55
CA ALA A 905 12.94 -39.67 -25.86
C ALA A 905 13.92 -38.63 -25.29
N ILE A 906 14.39 -38.84 -24.05
CA ILE A 906 15.42 -37.98 -23.44
C ILE A 906 16.73 -38.02 -24.24
N SER A 907 17.15 -39.21 -24.71
CA SER A 907 18.34 -39.38 -25.57
C SER A 907 18.18 -38.66 -26.91
N THR A 908 17.03 -38.82 -27.57
CA THR A 908 16.73 -38.15 -28.86
C THR A 908 16.78 -36.63 -28.72
N ILE A 909 16.18 -36.05 -27.67
CA ILE A 909 16.24 -34.60 -27.44
C ILE A 909 17.67 -34.14 -27.18
N LEU A 910 18.44 -34.89 -26.38
CA LEU A 910 19.86 -34.61 -26.12
C LEU A 910 20.68 -34.62 -27.42
N GLU A 911 20.55 -35.68 -28.23
CA GLU A 911 21.27 -35.87 -29.49
C GLU A 911 20.96 -34.74 -30.49
N ALA A 912 19.69 -34.41 -30.71
CA ALA A 912 19.26 -33.31 -31.58
C ALA A 912 19.79 -31.95 -31.09
N THR A 913 19.71 -31.69 -29.79
CA THR A 913 20.23 -30.45 -29.17
C THR A 913 21.74 -30.29 -29.38
N LYS A 914 22.50 -31.38 -29.20
CA LYS A 914 23.96 -31.39 -29.43
C LYS A 914 24.31 -31.27 -30.91
N ALA A 915 23.57 -31.90 -31.80
CA ALA A 915 23.74 -31.76 -33.25
C ALA A 915 23.55 -30.30 -33.71
N ALA A 916 22.56 -29.60 -33.14
CA ALA A 916 22.33 -28.17 -33.35
C ALA A 916 23.34 -27.24 -32.65
N LYS A 917 24.34 -27.79 -31.95
CA LYS A 917 25.37 -27.06 -31.17
C LYS A 917 24.78 -26.14 -30.10
N LYS A 918 23.68 -26.57 -29.47
CA LYS A 918 23.03 -25.91 -28.33
C LYS A 918 23.39 -26.63 -27.04
N HIS A 919 23.13 -25.98 -25.90
CA HIS A 919 23.29 -26.62 -24.60
C HIS A 919 22.04 -27.44 -24.23
N ALA A 920 22.25 -28.64 -23.71
CA ALA A 920 21.19 -29.55 -23.28
C ALA A 920 21.04 -29.51 -21.76
N ALA A 921 19.80 -29.42 -21.28
CA ALA A 921 19.48 -29.32 -19.87
C ALA A 921 18.31 -30.24 -19.47
N ILE A 922 18.24 -30.63 -18.19
CA ILE A 922 17.16 -31.51 -17.69
C ILE A 922 16.90 -31.30 -16.20
N PHE A 923 15.62 -31.40 -15.80
CA PHE A 923 15.24 -31.46 -14.40
C PHE A 923 15.66 -32.77 -13.75
N CYS A 924 16.35 -32.71 -12.60
CA CYS A 924 16.56 -33.87 -11.73
C CYS A 924 16.08 -33.57 -10.30
N ALA A 925 15.46 -34.56 -9.66
CA ALA A 925 14.94 -34.42 -8.29
C ALA A 925 16.04 -34.61 -7.21
N THR A 926 17.13 -35.29 -7.57
CA THR A 926 18.21 -35.69 -6.67
C THR A 926 19.60 -35.51 -7.30
N GLY A 927 20.63 -35.39 -6.46
CA GLY A 927 22.03 -35.29 -6.90
C GLY A 927 22.56 -36.53 -7.63
N ASP A 928 22.05 -37.73 -7.32
CA ASP A 928 22.44 -38.95 -8.05
C ASP A 928 21.91 -38.96 -9.49
N GLN A 929 20.65 -38.56 -9.70
CA GLN A 929 20.09 -38.36 -11.04
C GLN A 929 20.85 -37.26 -11.79
N ALA A 930 21.16 -36.14 -11.12
CA ALA A 930 21.94 -35.06 -11.71
C ALA A 930 23.32 -35.55 -12.17
N ARG A 931 24.02 -36.35 -11.36
CA ARG A 931 25.32 -36.97 -11.73
C ARG A 931 25.18 -37.89 -12.94
N GLU A 932 24.14 -38.73 -12.99
CA GLU A 932 23.87 -39.64 -14.11
C GLU A 932 23.61 -38.86 -15.42
N ARG A 933 22.79 -37.80 -15.38
CA ARG A 933 22.50 -36.96 -16.55
C ARG A 933 23.75 -36.19 -17.03
N LEU A 934 24.59 -35.70 -16.12
CA LEU A 934 25.88 -35.10 -16.50
C LEU A 934 26.80 -36.12 -17.19
N GLN A 935 26.83 -37.38 -16.72
CA GLN A 935 27.60 -38.46 -17.37
C GLN A 935 27.05 -38.83 -18.77
N GLN A 936 25.74 -38.68 -18.99
CA GLN A 936 25.11 -38.84 -20.32
C GLN A 936 25.42 -37.67 -21.27
N GLY A 937 25.98 -36.55 -20.78
CA GLY A 937 26.40 -35.42 -21.60
C GLY A 937 25.49 -34.19 -21.54
N PHE A 938 24.54 -34.13 -20.61
CA PHE A 938 23.80 -32.88 -20.33
C PHE A 938 24.75 -31.80 -19.82
N ASP A 939 24.58 -30.56 -20.27
CA ASP A 939 25.39 -29.41 -19.86
C ASP A 939 24.88 -28.77 -18.57
N MET A 940 23.57 -28.84 -18.32
CA MET A 940 22.92 -28.14 -17.21
C MET A 940 21.88 -29.02 -16.50
N VAL A 941 21.96 -29.12 -15.17
CA VAL A 941 21.08 -29.99 -14.37
C VAL A 941 20.63 -29.29 -13.08
N SER A 942 19.38 -29.52 -12.67
CA SER A 942 18.95 -29.22 -11.30
C SER A 942 19.34 -30.36 -10.35
N VAL A 943 19.55 -30.07 -9.05
CA VAL A 943 19.81 -31.10 -8.02
C VAL A 943 18.62 -31.38 -7.11
N SER A 944 17.68 -30.42 -6.99
CA SER A 944 16.44 -30.53 -6.22
C SER A 944 15.55 -29.29 -6.39
N THR A 945 14.40 -29.27 -5.71
CA THR A 945 13.64 -28.05 -5.39
C THR A 945 13.88 -27.65 -3.92
N ASP A 946 13.62 -26.39 -3.58
CA ASP A 946 13.57 -25.88 -2.20
C ASP A 946 12.56 -26.62 -1.32
N THR A 947 11.33 -26.79 -1.82
CA THR A 947 10.23 -27.51 -1.16
C THR A 947 10.58 -28.97 -0.86
N HIS A 948 11.15 -29.69 -1.83
CA HIS A 948 11.59 -31.07 -1.63
C HIS A 948 12.77 -31.16 -0.67
N SER A 949 13.72 -30.22 -0.73
CA SER A 949 14.90 -30.22 0.14
C SER A 949 14.53 -30.03 1.61
N LEU A 950 13.65 -29.07 1.93
CA LEU A 950 13.17 -28.84 3.29
C LEU A 950 12.38 -30.04 3.84
N ALA A 951 11.43 -30.56 3.05
CA ALA A 951 10.62 -31.70 3.45
C ALA A 951 11.47 -32.97 3.67
N ARG A 952 12.48 -33.20 2.83
CA ARG A 952 13.40 -34.33 2.92
C ARG A 952 14.27 -34.28 4.17
N ASP A 953 14.88 -33.14 4.48
CA ASP A 953 15.75 -33.03 5.67
C ASP A 953 14.94 -33.20 6.96
N LEU A 954 13.81 -32.50 7.11
CA LEU A 954 12.92 -32.67 8.27
C LEU A 954 12.45 -34.13 8.42
N SER A 955 12.12 -34.80 7.31
CA SER A 955 11.76 -36.23 7.31
C SER A 955 12.93 -37.12 7.76
N ALA A 956 14.16 -36.80 7.36
CA ALA A 956 15.35 -37.53 7.77
C ALA A 956 15.64 -37.35 9.27
N GLN A 957 15.57 -36.13 9.81
CA GLN A 957 15.74 -35.86 11.25
C GLN A 957 14.66 -36.57 12.09
N LEU A 958 13.40 -36.54 11.64
CA LEU A 958 12.30 -37.28 12.28
C LEU A 958 12.46 -38.80 12.18
N ALA A 959 13.11 -39.31 11.13
CA ALA A 959 13.43 -40.74 11.01
C ALA A 959 14.60 -41.16 11.91
N VAL A 960 15.52 -40.25 12.25
CA VAL A 960 16.56 -40.47 13.28
C VAL A 960 15.93 -40.44 14.68
N LEU A 961 15.06 -39.47 14.98
CA LEU A 961 14.35 -39.38 16.28
C LEU A 961 13.47 -40.60 16.60
N LYS A 962 13.03 -41.34 15.58
CA LYS A 962 12.23 -42.57 15.71
C LYS A 962 13.04 -43.85 15.93
N LYS A 963 14.37 -43.77 15.91
CA LYS A 963 15.30 -44.89 16.18
C LYS A 963 15.88 -44.77 17.57
#